data_AF-A0A453MX98-F1
#
_entry.id   AF-A0A453MX98-F1
#
_cell.length_a   1.000
_cell.length_b   1.000
_cell.length_c   1.000
_cell.angle_alpha   90.00
_cell.angle_beta   90.00
_cell.angle_gamma   90.00
#
_symmetry.space_group_name_H-M   'P 1'
#
loop_
_entity.id
_entity.type
_entity.pdbx_description
1 polymer ?
#
loop_
_entity_poly.entity_id
_entity_poly.type
_entity_poly.pdbx_seq_one_letter_code
_entity_poly.pdbx_strand_id
1 'polypeptide(L)'
;MLKDIGLQIIAKCDGLPLAVKVMGGLLCQKDKNRHEWEMVLADSVWSISGMPEELNHAVYLSYEDLPSTAKQCFLHFSLLPKTAKFFCNEIIGMWISEGFLHGTSDDLEELGRKYYKELILRNLIEPNIEYIDQNLCNMHDVVRSFAQFVARDEALAAHSGETNIVSRLSAHEFLRLSLESKASESDGLDWSSLQAQKTLRALISVGYINIKPGDSLVHFPCLRTLCIYSAHVVALHESLHELKHLRYLSLINTDISSLPDSIGKMKFLQYISLHGCEQFVKVPHSFVKLGLLRYLSFSGTSIEGIPKGFHALTNLRVLTGFPAQVDGDWCSLEELGPLSQLKHLELDGLENITASSSATKAKLGNKVQLTILFLNCGSILGDDGLIKEEDGVSEEKQQRIEKVFEELCPPHRLETLVIKGYFGQRLPLWMMSSSAVPLKSLRNLFITDLACCTQLPDGLSQLPFLEFIQINHAPAIKRIRPEFIQSYHQHSPCPSQMVAAFPRLHVMNLIGMVEWEEWEWEEQVQAFPVLQQLMLEQCKLKCLPPGLASQARALNSLSITSVQGLVSLENFPSLVELDLDEILDLERITNLPRLQKLTIEDCPKLKTLEGVPALQRLILTDEDMKTLPEYMGGINPRHLELYCSLALLTSIAAAQSGPEWDKFSHVKHVKAYASEGDNTKKWFVLYTADPYNLETNVSRSFMSRGTLTSFEDTQRFEHVFKMTRKTFSYICSLVMKPSMKDMNSYTFVDGRVLSLEDRVAVSLKRLYSSEPPETIGSSVGVNESTLLLVTESFVVSVDKRAGHHSRWPDSSEMDKIKSMFEKIHNMHNCCGVICTTHIPFGPNWDREKNDSILVQLVIDPEMRFRSIWWGRISSMNMLSILHESNLFNECEEGGYLNGSKLKVALDGSEVGEYIIGDAGFPLLPWLLTPYQEEDLSDSKAEFNRRHNAATTCALKALARFKDTWKYLQGETSCPVNPDTLVETIHACCYLHNIVIDMEEDGAMPSIEEPDDSEDDAATSSVEEPDESEELRQVANEDAVVARDMLSQYFLTTMSSESGARWMQRRTMK
;
A
#
# COMPACT_ATOMS: atom_id res chain seq x y z
N MET A 1 -6.55 55.38 -6.27
CA MET A 1 -7.84 56.04 -5.93
C MET A 1 -8.99 55.06 -5.71
N LEU A 2 -8.76 53.75 -5.51
CA LEU A 2 -9.83 52.78 -5.20
C LEU A 2 -9.75 52.23 -3.76
N LYS A 3 -8.71 52.61 -3.00
CA LYS A 3 -8.42 52.07 -1.67
C LYS A 3 -9.51 52.44 -0.65
N ASP A 4 -10.04 53.66 -0.73
CA ASP A 4 -11.12 54.17 0.13
C ASP A 4 -12.44 53.41 -0.06
N ILE A 5 -12.82 53.10 -1.30
CA ILE A 5 -14.04 52.33 -1.60
C ILE A 5 -13.83 50.86 -1.25
N GLY A 6 -12.67 50.29 -1.57
CA GLY A 6 -12.33 48.92 -1.19
C GLY A 6 -12.43 48.67 0.31
N LEU A 7 -11.95 49.60 1.14
CA LEU A 7 -12.08 49.52 2.61
C LEU A 7 -13.55 49.58 3.07
N GLN A 8 -14.41 50.34 2.40
CA GLN A 8 -15.85 50.39 2.71
C GLN A 8 -16.57 49.09 2.34
N ILE A 9 -16.21 48.48 1.21
CA ILE A 9 -16.74 47.16 0.81
C ILE A 9 -16.28 46.08 1.80
N ILE A 10 -15.01 46.12 2.24
CA ILE A 10 -14.50 45.19 3.27
C ILE A 10 -15.27 45.37 4.59
N ALA A 11 -15.59 46.60 4.98
CA ALA A 11 -16.39 46.87 6.18
C ALA A 11 -17.80 46.27 6.10
N LYS A 12 -18.41 46.22 4.89
CA LYS A 12 -19.70 45.55 4.63
C LYS A 12 -19.63 44.02 4.68
N CYS A 13 -18.43 43.44 4.63
CA CYS A 13 -18.22 41.99 4.71
C CYS A 13 -18.06 41.49 6.16
N ASP A 14 -18.19 42.38 7.17
CA ASP A 14 -18.12 42.07 8.61
C ASP A 14 -16.87 41.28 9.03
N GLY A 15 -15.75 41.45 8.31
CA GLY A 15 -14.49 40.76 8.59
C GLY A 15 -14.45 39.27 8.24
N LEU A 16 -15.48 38.74 7.56
CA LEU A 16 -15.53 37.35 7.12
C LEU A 16 -14.57 37.11 5.94
N PRO A 17 -13.52 36.27 6.07
CA PRO A 17 -12.52 36.09 5.02
C PRO A 17 -13.10 35.63 3.68
N LEU A 18 -14.07 34.70 3.72
CA LEU A 18 -14.74 34.21 2.52
C LEU A 18 -15.53 35.31 1.80
N ALA A 19 -16.28 36.13 2.53
CA ALA A 19 -17.02 37.25 1.95
C ALA A 19 -16.08 38.26 1.28
N VAL A 20 -14.94 38.56 1.92
CA VAL A 20 -13.91 39.42 1.34
C VAL A 20 -13.28 38.79 0.08
N LYS A 21 -12.99 37.49 0.08
CA LYS A 21 -12.49 36.77 -1.12
C LYS A 21 -13.49 36.84 -2.27
N VAL A 22 -14.77 36.57 -2.01
CA VAL A 22 -15.84 36.58 -3.02
C VAL A 22 -16.03 37.99 -3.59
N MET A 23 -16.07 39.02 -2.74
CA MET A 23 -16.14 40.41 -3.22
C MET A 23 -14.88 40.83 -3.99
N GLY A 24 -13.69 40.40 -3.56
CA GLY A 24 -12.45 40.61 -4.31
C GLY A 24 -12.51 39.98 -5.70
N GLY A 25 -13.03 38.75 -5.80
CA GLY A 25 -13.23 38.04 -7.06
C GLY A 25 -14.23 38.74 -7.99
N LEU A 26 -15.37 39.20 -7.44
CA LEU A 26 -16.34 40.02 -8.17
C LEU A 26 -15.71 41.31 -8.70
N LEU A 27 -15.00 42.06 -7.84
CA LEU A 27 -14.38 43.33 -8.22
C LEU A 27 -13.27 43.14 -9.28
N CYS A 28 -12.62 41.98 -9.33
CA CYS A 28 -11.67 41.63 -10.40
C CYS A 28 -12.35 41.47 -11.77
N GLN A 29 -13.66 41.19 -11.82
CA GLN A 29 -14.44 41.15 -13.07
C GLN A 29 -14.98 42.52 -13.48
N LYS A 30 -14.86 43.53 -12.63
CA LYS A 30 -15.28 44.91 -12.92
C LYS A 30 -14.14 45.70 -13.53
N ASP A 31 -14.50 46.71 -14.33
CA ASP A 31 -13.53 47.67 -14.81
C ASP A 31 -12.86 48.38 -13.63
N LYS A 32 -11.54 48.63 -13.76
CA LYS A 32 -10.72 49.25 -12.71
C LYS A 32 -10.97 50.77 -12.61
N ASN A 33 -12.23 51.17 -12.51
CA ASN A 33 -12.68 52.55 -12.40
C ASN A 33 -13.52 52.73 -11.12
N ARG A 34 -13.64 53.99 -10.67
CA ARG A 34 -14.31 54.33 -9.41
C ARG A 34 -15.82 54.04 -9.44
N HIS A 35 -16.45 54.30 -10.57
CA HIS A 35 -17.90 54.20 -10.73
C HIS A 35 -18.41 52.77 -10.54
N GLU A 36 -17.76 51.78 -11.15
CA GLU A 36 -18.14 50.36 -11.01
C GLU A 36 -18.08 49.89 -9.55
N TRP A 37 -17.05 50.30 -8.81
CA TRP A 37 -16.89 49.93 -7.40
C TRP A 37 -17.91 50.64 -6.50
N GLU A 38 -18.28 51.88 -6.82
CA GLU A 38 -19.35 52.61 -6.13
C GLU A 38 -20.72 51.97 -6.37
N MET A 39 -20.99 51.45 -7.57
CA MET A 39 -22.22 50.71 -7.85
C MET A 39 -22.33 49.44 -6.98
N VAL A 40 -21.23 48.68 -6.85
CA VAL A 40 -21.19 47.48 -5.99
C VAL A 40 -21.39 47.85 -4.52
N LEU A 41 -20.80 48.96 -4.05
CA LEU A 41 -20.96 49.43 -2.67
C LEU A 41 -22.38 49.93 -2.37
N ALA A 42 -23.03 50.57 -3.35
CA ALA A 42 -24.37 51.14 -3.22
C ALA A 42 -25.50 50.14 -3.52
N ASP A 43 -25.17 48.87 -3.78
CA ASP A 43 -26.16 47.87 -4.15
C ASP A 43 -27.20 47.66 -3.04
N SER A 44 -28.47 47.58 -3.45
CA SER A 44 -29.61 47.34 -2.57
C SER A 44 -29.52 46.03 -1.78
N VAL A 45 -28.78 45.03 -2.28
CA VAL A 45 -28.55 43.74 -1.62
C VAL A 45 -28.02 43.95 -0.20
N TRP A 46 -27.07 44.88 0.00
CA TRP A 46 -26.49 45.18 1.32
C TRP A 46 -27.49 45.68 2.36
N SER A 47 -28.71 46.05 1.93
CA SER A 47 -29.76 46.61 2.78
C SER A 47 -30.98 45.69 2.92
N ILE A 48 -30.91 44.46 2.39
CA ILE A 48 -31.98 43.47 2.54
C ILE A 48 -32.04 43.01 4.01
N SER A 49 -33.10 43.41 4.71
CA SER A 49 -33.38 43.02 6.10
C SER A 49 -34.10 41.67 6.17
N GLY A 50 -33.71 40.80 7.10
CA GLY A 50 -34.35 39.50 7.30
C GLY A 50 -33.94 38.43 6.27
N MET A 51 -32.73 38.56 5.72
CA MET A 51 -32.14 37.54 4.86
C MET A 51 -31.98 36.23 5.68
N PRO A 52 -32.39 35.07 5.15
CA PRO A 52 -32.19 33.77 5.79
C PRO A 52 -30.75 33.56 6.26
N GLU A 53 -30.54 32.85 7.36
CA GLU A 53 -29.20 32.62 7.94
C GLU A 53 -28.26 31.89 6.96
N GLU A 54 -28.82 31.09 6.05
CA GLU A 54 -28.09 30.36 5.01
C GLU A 54 -27.62 31.27 3.85
N LEU A 55 -28.10 32.52 3.79
CA LEU A 55 -27.78 33.47 2.74
C LEU A 55 -26.80 34.54 3.24
N ASN A 56 -25.70 34.71 2.50
CA ASN A 56 -24.71 35.76 2.75
C ASN A 56 -24.81 36.87 1.70
N HIS A 57 -24.86 38.14 2.11
CA HIS A 57 -25.01 39.28 1.19
C HIS A 57 -23.91 39.36 0.14
N ALA A 58 -22.65 39.09 0.50
CA ALA A 58 -21.53 39.15 -0.44
C ALA A 58 -21.60 38.03 -1.49
N VAL A 59 -21.95 36.81 -1.06
CA VAL A 59 -22.16 35.68 -1.98
C VAL A 59 -23.37 35.93 -2.88
N TYR A 60 -24.46 36.49 -2.33
CA TYR A 60 -25.65 36.85 -3.09
C TYR A 60 -25.37 37.89 -4.16
N LEU A 61 -24.62 38.94 -3.83
CA LEU A 61 -24.25 39.98 -4.78
C LEU A 61 -23.36 39.43 -5.90
N SER A 62 -22.36 38.60 -5.56
CA SER A 62 -21.52 37.93 -6.56
C SER A 62 -22.33 36.97 -7.45
N TYR A 63 -23.30 36.25 -6.88
CA TYR A 63 -24.23 35.40 -7.61
C TYR A 63 -25.11 36.22 -8.56
N GLU A 64 -25.72 37.31 -8.09
CA GLU A 64 -26.63 38.12 -8.90
C GLU A 64 -25.95 38.76 -10.11
N ASP A 65 -24.66 39.11 -9.98
CA ASP A 65 -23.83 39.63 -11.06
C ASP A 65 -23.42 38.58 -12.11
N LEU A 66 -23.57 37.28 -11.83
CA LEU A 66 -23.25 36.25 -12.82
C LEU A 66 -24.18 36.31 -14.03
N PRO A 67 -23.67 35.99 -15.24
CA PRO A 67 -24.52 35.70 -16.39
C PRO A 67 -25.54 34.59 -16.08
N SER A 68 -26.73 34.65 -16.68
CA SER A 68 -27.82 33.69 -16.41
C SER A 68 -27.41 32.22 -16.59
N THR A 69 -26.58 31.92 -17.58
CA THR A 69 -26.02 30.58 -17.81
C THR A 69 -25.08 30.15 -16.70
N ALA A 70 -24.19 31.05 -16.25
CA ALA A 70 -23.25 30.78 -15.16
C ALA A 70 -23.96 30.62 -13.81
N LYS A 71 -25.08 31.32 -13.57
CA LYS A 71 -25.96 31.10 -12.40
C LYS A 71 -26.43 29.64 -12.34
N GLN A 72 -26.93 29.10 -13.46
CA GLN A 72 -27.40 27.71 -13.51
C GLN A 72 -26.26 26.71 -13.32
N CYS A 73 -25.10 26.94 -13.96
CA CYS A 73 -23.89 26.14 -13.77
C CYS A 73 -23.44 26.09 -12.29
N PHE A 74 -23.44 27.25 -11.63
CA PHE A 74 -23.11 27.40 -10.21
C PHE A 74 -24.08 26.64 -9.29
N LEU A 75 -25.39 26.81 -9.49
CA LEU A 75 -26.41 26.08 -8.71
C LEU A 75 -26.27 24.57 -8.90
N HIS A 76 -26.05 24.11 -10.14
CA HIS A 76 -25.83 22.69 -10.41
C HIS A 76 -24.57 22.14 -9.75
N PHE A 77 -23.46 22.89 -9.75
CA PHE A 77 -22.22 22.48 -9.08
C PHE A 77 -22.45 22.20 -7.59
N SER A 78 -23.30 22.98 -6.92
CA SER A 78 -23.61 22.81 -5.50
C SER A 78 -24.28 21.47 -5.15
N LEU A 79 -24.86 20.80 -6.15
CA LEU A 79 -25.50 19.49 -6.00
C LEU A 79 -24.49 18.34 -6.03
N LEU A 80 -23.26 18.55 -6.50
CA LEU A 80 -22.26 17.47 -6.61
C LEU A 80 -21.88 16.95 -5.21
N PRO A 81 -21.97 15.63 -4.93
CA PRO A 81 -21.58 15.04 -3.65
C PRO A 81 -20.13 15.38 -3.25
N LYS A 82 -19.86 15.52 -1.94
CA LYS A 82 -18.52 15.90 -1.44
C LYS A 82 -17.56 14.73 -1.37
N THR A 83 -18.08 13.52 -1.22
CA THR A 83 -17.29 12.28 -1.10
C THR A 83 -16.69 11.81 -2.42
N ALA A 84 -17.24 12.23 -3.56
CA ALA A 84 -16.72 11.87 -4.88
C ALA A 84 -15.91 13.01 -5.52
N LYS A 85 -14.93 12.62 -6.33
CA LYS A 85 -14.14 13.53 -7.16
C LYS A 85 -14.83 13.70 -8.52
N PHE A 86 -15.13 14.94 -8.89
CA PHE A 86 -15.74 15.28 -10.18
C PHE A 86 -14.81 16.15 -11.00
N PHE A 87 -14.36 15.65 -12.15
CA PHE A 87 -13.46 16.40 -13.03
C PHE A 87 -14.21 17.45 -13.85
N CYS A 88 -13.51 18.52 -14.23
CA CYS A 88 -14.06 19.64 -15.01
C CYS A 88 -14.83 19.19 -16.27
N ASN A 89 -14.33 18.18 -16.99
CA ASN A 89 -15.01 17.64 -18.19
C ASN A 89 -16.34 16.95 -17.88
N GLU A 90 -16.45 16.24 -16.75
CA GLU A 90 -17.69 15.60 -16.30
C GLU A 90 -18.75 16.66 -15.99
N ILE A 91 -18.35 17.67 -15.22
CA ILE A 91 -19.23 18.79 -14.81
C ILE A 91 -19.72 19.57 -16.02
N ILE A 92 -18.82 19.90 -16.95
CA ILE A 92 -19.18 20.57 -18.21
C ILE A 92 -20.11 19.67 -19.04
N GLY A 93 -19.86 18.36 -19.10
CA GLY A 93 -20.73 17.39 -19.76
C GLY A 93 -22.16 17.42 -19.20
N MET A 94 -22.32 17.51 -17.88
CA MET A 94 -23.62 17.67 -17.23
C MET A 94 -24.27 19.02 -17.61
N TRP A 95 -23.52 20.13 -17.62
CA TRP A 95 -24.04 21.44 -18.02
C TRP A 95 -24.52 21.49 -19.48
N ILE A 96 -23.82 20.82 -20.39
CA ILE A 96 -24.23 20.67 -21.79
C ILE A 96 -25.53 19.84 -21.88
N SER A 97 -25.57 18.72 -21.16
CA SER A 97 -26.67 17.76 -21.20
C SER A 97 -27.96 18.33 -20.61
N GLU A 98 -27.87 19.05 -19.50
CA GLU A 98 -29.00 19.79 -18.92
C GLU A 98 -29.49 20.93 -19.83
N GLY A 99 -28.60 21.46 -20.69
CA GLY A 99 -28.89 22.54 -21.63
C GLY A 99 -28.65 23.94 -21.05
N PHE A 100 -27.78 24.06 -20.03
CA PHE A 100 -27.40 25.36 -19.47
C PHE A 100 -26.52 26.14 -20.44
N LEU A 101 -25.66 25.43 -21.17
CA LEU A 101 -24.79 26.01 -22.17
C LEU A 101 -25.51 26.07 -23.52
N HIS A 102 -25.77 27.29 -23.98
CA HIS A 102 -26.39 27.58 -25.27
C HIS A 102 -25.70 28.79 -25.92
N GLY A 103 -25.59 28.81 -27.25
CA GLY A 103 -24.91 29.89 -27.98
C GLY A 103 -24.69 29.56 -29.46
N THR A 104 -24.07 30.51 -30.19
CA THR A 104 -23.76 30.41 -31.63
C THR A 104 -22.42 29.75 -31.93
N SER A 105 -21.64 29.38 -30.91
CA SER A 105 -20.37 28.66 -31.06
C SER A 105 -20.63 27.16 -31.03
N ASP A 106 -20.07 26.42 -31.99
CA ASP A 106 -20.16 24.94 -32.05
C ASP A 106 -19.38 24.23 -30.91
N ASP A 107 -18.59 24.98 -30.13
CA ASP A 107 -17.70 24.49 -29.07
C ASP A 107 -18.25 24.82 -27.68
N LEU A 108 -19.23 24.04 -27.24
CA LEU A 108 -19.87 24.18 -25.92
C LEU A 108 -18.92 23.84 -24.77
N GLU A 109 -17.95 22.96 -24.99
CA GLU A 109 -16.95 22.58 -23.98
C GLU A 109 -16.06 23.75 -23.61
N GLU A 110 -15.66 24.57 -24.60
CA GLU A 110 -14.85 25.76 -24.34
C GLU A 110 -15.65 26.85 -23.63
N LEU A 111 -16.93 27.02 -24.01
CA LEU A 111 -17.84 27.91 -23.27
C LEU A 111 -18.03 27.45 -21.82
N GLY A 112 -18.18 26.15 -21.60
CA GLY A 112 -18.23 25.54 -20.27
C GLY A 112 -16.96 25.81 -19.46
N ARG A 113 -15.78 25.58 -20.05
CA ARG A 113 -14.48 25.88 -19.41
C ARG A 113 -14.34 27.36 -19.05
N LYS A 114 -14.84 28.27 -19.90
CA LYS A 114 -14.85 29.71 -19.60
C LYS A 114 -15.66 30.01 -18.34
N TYR A 115 -16.89 29.48 -18.22
CA TYR A 115 -17.70 29.69 -17.02
C TYR A 115 -17.12 28.99 -15.79
N TYR A 116 -16.57 27.80 -15.94
CA TYR A 116 -15.85 27.10 -14.85
C TYR A 116 -14.72 27.97 -14.30
N LYS A 117 -13.88 28.55 -15.18
CA LYS A 117 -12.82 29.49 -14.79
C LYS A 117 -13.36 30.79 -14.17
N GLU A 118 -14.50 31.30 -14.64
CA GLU A 118 -15.12 32.48 -14.03
C GLU A 118 -15.56 32.21 -12.58
N LEU A 119 -16.13 31.03 -12.29
CA LEU A 119 -16.49 30.64 -10.92
C LEU A 119 -15.26 30.57 -10.00
N ILE A 120 -14.12 30.08 -10.51
CA ILE A 120 -12.83 30.10 -9.80
C ILE A 120 -12.39 31.54 -9.54
N LEU A 121 -12.39 32.40 -10.56
CA LEU A 121 -11.96 33.80 -10.45
C LEU A 121 -12.81 34.60 -9.46
N ARG A 122 -14.09 34.26 -9.32
CA ARG A 122 -15.01 34.86 -8.35
C ARG A 122 -14.90 34.25 -6.94
N ASN A 123 -14.00 33.28 -6.73
CA ASN A 123 -13.84 32.51 -5.49
C ASN A 123 -15.14 31.81 -5.03
N LEU A 124 -16.01 31.45 -5.99
CA LEU A 124 -17.23 30.67 -5.71
C LEU A 124 -16.95 29.17 -5.69
N ILE A 125 -15.91 28.74 -6.41
CA ILE A 125 -15.28 27.42 -6.31
C ILE A 125 -13.77 27.61 -6.19
N GLU A 126 -13.10 26.64 -5.57
CA GLU A 126 -11.68 26.71 -5.23
C GLU A 126 -10.93 25.53 -5.88
N PRO A 127 -9.87 25.76 -6.66
CA PRO A 127 -9.05 24.69 -7.22
C PRO A 127 -8.48 23.79 -6.12
N ASN A 128 -8.52 22.48 -6.34
CA ASN A 128 -7.80 21.56 -5.47
C ASN A 128 -6.29 21.73 -5.71
N ILE A 129 -5.55 21.98 -4.64
CA ILE A 129 -4.10 22.22 -4.67
C ILE A 129 -3.28 21.00 -5.12
N GLU A 130 -3.85 19.80 -5.05
CA GLU A 130 -3.21 18.56 -5.49
C GLU A 130 -3.15 18.43 -7.02
N TYR A 131 -3.97 19.20 -7.76
CA TYR A 131 -4.08 19.08 -9.22
C TYR A 131 -3.58 20.36 -9.91
N ILE A 132 -2.42 20.26 -10.57
CA ILE A 132 -1.71 21.40 -11.18
C ILE A 132 -2.54 22.08 -12.29
N ASP A 133 -3.37 21.32 -12.99
CA ASP A 133 -4.18 21.80 -14.12
C ASP A 133 -5.52 22.44 -13.71
N GLN A 134 -5.82 22.50 -12.40
CA GLN A 134 -7.07 23.00 -11.84
C GLN A 134 -8.32 22.27 -12.38
N ASN A 135 -8.17 21.04 -12.87
CA ASN A 135 -9.30 20.26 -13.39
C ASN A 135 -10.23 19.72 -12.29
N LEU A 136 -9.78 19.73 -11.03
CA LEU A 136 -10.60 19.42 -9.86
C LEU A 136 -10.78 20.68 -9.01
N CYS A 137 -12.02 21.02 -8.66
CA CYS A 137 -12.34 22.13 -7.77
C CYS A 137 -13.32 21.68 -6.67
N ASN A 138 -13.18 22.29 -5.51
CA ASN A 138 -14.08 22.15 -4.38
C ASN A 138 -14.97 23.38 -4.25
N MET A 139 -16.11 23.25 -3.59
CA MET A 139 -16.97 24.38 -3.24
C MET A 139 -17.07 24.48 -1.72
N HIS A 140 -16.73 25.66 -1.18
CA HIS A 140 -16.80 25.94 0.24
C HIS A 140 -18.23 25.76 0.77
N ASP A 141 -18.37 25.18 1.97
CA ASP A 141 -19.66 24.76 2.55
C ASP A 141 -20.70 25.88 2.62
N VAL A 142 -20.31 27.08 3.08
CA VAL A 142 -21.19 28.26 3.08
C VAL A 142 -21.70 28.62 1.67
N VAL A 143 -20.84 28.57 0.64
CA VAL A 143 -21.23 28.86 -0.75
C VAL A 143 -22.15 27.77 -1.30
N ARG A 144 -21.89 26.52 -0.93
CA ARG A 144 -22.72 25.37 -1.27
C ARG A 144 -24.10 25.46 -0.63
N SER A 145 -24.19 25.71 0.67
CA SER A 145 -25.46 25.89 1.38
C SER A 145 -26.27 27.04 0.80
N PHE A 146 -25.61 28.16 0.48
CA PHE A 146 -26.23 29.28 -0.25
C PHE A 146 -26.85 28.81 -1.56
N ALA A 147 -26.09 28.12 -2.40
CA ALA A 147 -26.53 27.69 -3.73
C ALA A 147 -27.66 26.64 -3.66
N GLN A 148 -27.55 25.69 -2.73
CA GLN A 148 -28.59 24.69 -2.47
C GLN A 148 -29.87 25.34 -1.96
N PHE A 149 -29.77 26.35 -1.08
CA PHE A 149 -30.93 27.12 -0.64
C PHE A 149 -31.58 27.86 -1.80
N VAL A 150 -30.81 28.50 -2.69
CA VAL A 150 -31.36 29.17 -3.89
C VAL A 150 -32.03 28.16 -4.84
N ALA A 151 -31.52 26.94 -4.93
CA ALA A 151 -32.06 25.89 -5.80
C ALA A 151 -33.20 25.04 -5.17
N ARG A 152 -33.53 25.25 -3.90
CA ARG A 152 -34.37 24.35 -3.06
C ARG A 152 -35.75 24.00 -3.63
N ASP A 153 -36.33 24.89 -4.45
CA ASP A 153 -37.66 24.69 -5.02
C ASP A 153 -37.64 23.73 -6.23
N GLU A 154 -36.48 23.57 -6.86
CA GLU A 154 -36.27 22.73 -8.06
C GLU A 154 -35.32 21.55 -7.83
N ALA A 155 -34.44 21.64 -6.84
CA ALA A 155 -33.37 20.68 -6.63
C ALA A 155 -33.23 20.26 -5.16
N LEU A 156 -32.83 19.01 -4.97
CA LEU A 156 -32.56 18.42 -3.67
C LEU A 156 -31.18 17.76 -3.68
N ALA A 157 -30.31 18.17 -2.77
CA ALA A 157 -29.12 17.41 -2.38
C ALA A 157 -29.37 16.82 -1.00
N ALA A 158 -29.24 15.52 -0.85
CA ALA A 158 -29.59 14.82 0.37
C ALA A 158 -28.61 13.68 0.69
N HIS A 159 -28.47 13.37 1.98
CA HIS A 159 -27.57 12.33 2.47
C HIS A 159 -28.37 11.16 3.08
N SER A 160 -27.92 9.91 2.90
CA SER A 160 -28.65 8.70 3.33
C SER A 160 -28.92 8.62 4.85
N GLY A 161 -28.16 9.35 5.68
CA GLY A 161 -28.39 9.48 7.12
C GLY A 161 -29.43 10.52 7.55
N GLU A 162 -30.03 11.26 6.61
CA GLU A 162 -31.07 12.25 6.93
C GLU A 162 -32.42 11.55 7.17
N THR A 163 -32.89 11.57 8.41
CA THR A 163 -34.15 10.92 8.85
C THR A 163 -35.40 11.37 8.08
N ASN A 164 -35.36 12.53 7.42
CA ASN A 164 -36.50 13.12 6.72
C ASN A 164 -36.43 12.98 5.19
N ILE A 165 -35.44 12.31 4.61
CA ILE A 165 -35.25 12.27 3.14
C ILE A 165 -36.47 11.71 2.40
N VAL A 166 -37.02 10.57 2.86
CA VAL A 166 -38.20 9.93 2.27
C VAL A 166 -39.44 10.83 2.38
N SER A 167 -39.57 11.58 3.47
CA SER A 167 -40.66 12.54 3.64
C SER A 167 -40.57 13.72 2.66
N ARG A 168 -39.35 14.20 2.36
CA ARG A 168 -39.12 15.28 1.39
C ARG A 168 -39.38 14.82 -0.04
N LEU A 169 -38.91 13.61 -0.38
CA LEU A 169 -39.13 12.98 -1.69
C LEU A 169 -40.60 12.63 -1.94
N SER A 170 -41.40 12.39 -0.91
CA SER A 170 -42.84 12.15 -1.06
C SER A 170 -43.66 13.43 -1.07
N ALA A 171 -43.17 14.53 -0.47
CA ALA A 171 -43.87 15.80 -0.39
C ALA A 171 -43.71 16.70 -1.62
N HIS A 172 -42.58 16.62 -2.34
CA HIS A 172 -42.27 17.53 -3.44
C HIS A 172 -41.59 16.79 -4.61
N GLU A 173 -41.93 17.21 -5.83
CA GLU A 173 -41.27 16.70 -7.04
C GLU A 173 -40.10 17.63 -7.42
N PHE A 174 -38.91 17.05 -7.57
CA PHE A 174 -37.68 17.78 -7.89
C PHE A 174 -37.27 17.56 -9.35
N LEU A 175 -36.75 18.62 -9.97
CA LEU A 175 -36.13 18.54 -11.29
C LEU A 175 -34.73 17.93 -11.23
N ARG A 176 -34.02 18.11 -10.11
CA ARG A 176 -32.65 17.62 -9.93
C ARG A 176 -32.51 17.01 -8.55
N LEU A 177 -31.96 15.80 -8.50
CA LEU A 177 -31.75 15.07 -7.26
C LEU A 177 -30.30 14.62 -7.18
N SER A 178 -29.68 14.88 -6.05
CA SER A 178 -28.35 14.39 -5.70
C SER A 178 -28.40 13.64 -4.38
N LEU A 179 -27.86 12.44 -4.36
CA LEU A 179 -27.88 11.51 -3.25
C LEU A 179 -26.44 11.12 -2.89
N GLU A 180 -26.10 11.23 -1.62
CA GLU A 180 -24.79 10.84 -1.09
C GLU A 180 -24.98 9.85 0.09
N SER A 181 -24.33 8.68 0.02
CA SER A 181 -24.34 7.70 1.13
C SER A 181 -22.94 7.47 1.67
N LYS A 182 -22.82 7.38 3.01
CA LYS A 182 -21.53 7.25 3.74
C LYS A 182 -21.30 5.89 4.39
N ALA A 183 -22.23 4.94 4.29
CA ALA A 183 -22.20 3.70 5.09
C ALA A 183 -22.42 2.42 4.23
N SER A 184 -21.99 1.30 4.81
CA SER A 184 -22.15 -0.10 4.38
C SER A 184 -23.58 -0.44 3.92
N GLU A 185 -23.71 -1.55 3.19
CA GLU A 185 -24.90 -1.99 2.43
C GLU A 185 -26.28 -1.89 3.15
N SER A 186 -26.33 -1.81 4.49
CA SER A 186 -27.57 -1.84 5.27
C SER A 186 -28.34 -0.51 5.41
N ASP A 187 -27.71 0.65 5.20
CA ASP A 187 -28.32 1.98 5.43
C ASP A 187 -28.68 2.74 4.12
N GLY A 188 -28.64 2.05 2.97
CA GLY A 188 -28.92 2.65 1.66
C GLY A 188 -30.39 3.05 1.45
N LEU A 189 -30.63 4.09 0.65
CA LEU A 189 -31.98 4.48 0.23
C LEU A 189 -32.55 3.46 -0.76
N ASP A 190 -33.76 2.96 -0.52
CA ASP A 190 -34.46 2.04 -1.44
C ASP A 190 -34.87 2.75 -2.75
N TRP A 191 -34.59 2.13 -3.91
CA TRP A 191 -34.96 2.67 -5.23
C TRP A 191 -36.44 3.00 -5.37
N SER A 192 -37.32 2.25 -4.70
CA SER A 192 -38.76 2.48 -4.67
C SER A 192 -39.15 3.88 -4.18
N SER A 193 -38.35 4.48 -3.31
CA SER A 193 -38.58 5.84 -2.79
C SER A 193 -38.40 6.92 -3.86
N LEU A 194 -37.66 6.62 -4.93
CA LEU A 194 -37.38 7.55 -6.02
C LEU A 194 -38.45 7.49 -7.12
N GLN A 195 -39.20 6.40 -7.22
CA GLN A 195 -40.16 6.17 -8.32
C GLN A 195 -41.29 7.22 -8.42
N ALA A 196 -41.54 7.98 -7.34
CA ALA A 196 -42.51 9.07 -7.34
C ALA A 196 -42.05 10.31 -8.15
N GLN A 197 -40.75 10.46 -8.41
CA GLN A 197 -40.13 11.66 -8.99
C GLN A 197 -40.23 11.69 -10.52
N LYS A 198 -41.44 11.84 -11.07
CA LYS A 198 -41.70 11.75 -12.53
C LYS A 198 -41.14 12.91 -13.35
N THR A 199 -40.93 14.07 -12.72
CA THR A 199 -40.41 15.29 -13.38
C THR A 199 -38.89 15.37 -13.37
N LEU A 200 -38.21 14.38 -12.77
CA LEU A 200 -36.77 14.36 -12.59
C LEU A 200 -36.03 14.43 -13.93
N ARG A 201 -35.09 15.37 -14.02
CA ARG A 201 -34.20 15.59 -15.17
C ARG A 201 -32.76 15.18 -14.89
N ALA A 202 -32.28 15.37 -13.67
CA ALA A 202 -30.95 14.96 -13.26
C ALA A 202 -31.00 14.10 -12.00
N LEU A 203 -30.37 12.93 -12.05
CA LEU A 203 -30.14 12.06 -10.90
C LEU A 203 -28.63 11.83 -10.76
N ILE A 204 -28.06 12.28 -9.64
CA ILE A 204 -26.67 12.06 -9.27
C ILE A 204 -26.68 11.22 -7.99
N SER A 205 -26.01 10.07 -8.01
CA SER A 205 -25.88 9.20 -6.84
C SER A 205 -24.43 8.81 -6.64
N VAL A 206 -23.94 9.03 -5.42
CA VAL A 206 -22.63 8.58 -4.97
C VAL A 206 -22.80 7.72 -3.73
N GLY A 207 -22.46 6.44 -3.87
CA GLY A 207 -22.67 5.41 -2.86
C GLY A 207 -23.87 4.49 -3.17
N TYR A 208 -24.14 3.56 -2.26
CA TYR A 208 -25.09 2.47 -2.49
C TYR A 208 -26.55 2.94 -2.49
N ILE A 209 -27.24 2.73 -3.61
CA ILE A 209 -28.71 2.68 -3.69
C ILE A 209 -29.10 1.21 -3.73
N ASN A 210 -30.08 0.82 -2.90
CA ASN A 210 -30.59 -0.55 -2.91
C ASN A 210 -31.51 -0.74 -4.13
N ILE A 211 -30.92 -1.25 -5.22
CA ILE A 211 -31.61 -1.57 -6.47
C ILE A 211 -31.92 -3.07 -6.45
N LYS A 212 -33.20 -3.43 -6.51
CA LYS A 212 -33.66 -4.81 -6.48
C LYS A 212 -33.92 -5.33 -7.91
N PRO A 213 -33.79 -6.65 -8.16
CA PRO A 213 -34.20 -7.24 -9.44
C PRO A 213 -35.65 -6.88 -9.76
N GLY A 214 -35.89 -6.25 -10.92
CA GLY A 214 -37.19 -5.76 -11.36
C GLY A 214 -37.39 -4.25 -11.22
N ASP A 215 -36.49 -3.53 -10.54
CA ASP A 215 -36.46 -2.07 -10.59
C ASP A 215 -36.11 -1.57 -12.01
N SER A 216 -36.72 -0.46 -12.39
CA SER A 216 -36.66 0.05 -13.77
C SER A 216 -36.57 1.58 -13.83
N LEU A 217 -35.94 2.07 -14.89
CA LEU A 217 -35.81 3.49 -15.21
C LEU A 217 -37.05 4.10 -15.90
N VAL A 218 -38.08 3.31 -16.26
CA VAL A 218 -39.34 3.80 -16.86
C VAL A 218 -40.01 4.91 -16.05
N HIS A 219 -39.80 4.90 -14.74
CA HIS A 219 -40.40 5.88 -13.82
C HIS A 219 -39.86 7.30 -14.01
N PHE A 220 -38.76 7.48 -14.74
CA PHE A 220 -38.10 8.78 -14.98
C PHE A 220 -38.15 9.20 -16.46
N PRO A 221 -39.35 9.46 -17.03
CA PRO A 221 -39.49 9.72 -18.46
C PRO A 221 -38.78 11.00 -18.92
N CYS A 222 -38.53 11.95 -18.02
CA CYS A 222 -37.93 13.25 -18.33
C CYS A 222 -36.40 13.29 -18.13
N LEU A 223 -35.78 12.18 -17.73
CA LEU A 223 -34.38 12.16 -17.33
C LEU A 223 -33.45 12.50 -18.50
N ARG A 224 -32.50 13.40 -18.23
CA ARG A 224 -31.44 13.86 -19.14
C ARG A 224 -30.06 13.49 -18.62
N THR A 225 -29.87 13.54 -17.31
CA THR A 225 -28.59 13.26 -16.65
C THR A 225 -28.76 12.13 -15.64
N LEU A 226 -28.04 11.03 -15.86
CA LEU A 226 -27.95 9.91 -14.96
C LEU A 226 -26.47 9.68 -14.62
N CYS A 227 -26.13 9.85 -13.35
CA CYS A 227 -24.78 9.68 -12.83
C CYS A 227 -24.83 8.79 -11.59
N ILE A 228 -24.20 7.62 -11.65
CA ILE A 228 -24.18 6.63 -10.56
C ILE A 228 -22.72 6.21 -10.33
N TYR A 229 -22.27 6.30 -9.07
CA TYR A 229 -20.97 5.80 -8.62
C TYR A 229 -21.16 4.63 -7.66
N SER A 230 -20.40 3.54 -7.87
CA SER A 230 -20.27 2.43 -6.92
C SER A 230 -21.61 1.81 -6.50
N ALA A 231 -22.37 1.29 -7.47
CA ALA A 231 -23.65 0.63 -7.22
C ALA A 231 -23.83 -0.63 -8.10
N HIS A 232 -24.66 -1.56 -7.62
CA HIS A 232 -25.11 -2.73 -8.37
C HIS A 232 -26.20 -2.35 -9.38
N VAL A 233 -25.78 -1.96 -10.59
CA VAL A 233 -26.68 -1.41 -11.61
C VAL A 233 -27.18 -2.44 -12.61
N VAL A 234 -26.79 -3.72 -12.44
CA VAL A 234 -27.21 -4.83 -13.32
C VAL A 234 -28.73 -4.86 -13.50
N ALA A 235 -29.51 -4.62 -12.45
CA ALA A 235 -30.98 -4.63 -12.56
C ALA A 235 -31.54 -3.53 -13.49
N LEU A 236 -30.83 -2.41 -13.68
CA LEU A 236 -31.30 -1.27 -14.48
C LEU A 236 -30.94 -1.39 -15.98
N HIS A 237 -30.03 -2.28 -16.36
CA HIS A 237 -29.42 -2.32 -17.70
C HIS A 237 -30.44 -2.43 -18.84
N GLU A 238 -31.42 -3.34 -18.73
CA GLU A 238 -32.44 -3.55 -19.76
C GLU A 238 -33.34 -2.32 -19.94
N SER A 239 -33.57 -1.54 -18.87
CA SER A 239 -34.47 -0.37 -18.91
C SER A 239 -33.81 0.91 -19.44
N LEU A 240 -32.48 0.95 -19.61
CA LEU A 240 -31.75 2.16 -20.04
C LEU A 240 -32.29 2.74 -21.35
N HIS A 241 -32.66 1.87 -22.30
CA HIS A 241 -33.13 2.27 -23.63
C HIS A 241 -34.50 2.96 -23.63
N GLU A 242 -35.22 2.92 -22.50
CA GLU A 242 -36.53 3.56 -22.33
C GLU A 242 -36.39 5.05 -22.00
N LEU A 243 -35.21 5.50 -21.56
CA LEU A 243 -34.88 6.90 -21.28
C LEU A 243 -34.63 7.70 -22.56
N LYS A 244 -35.71 8.03 -23.27
CA LYS A 244 -35.67 8.70 -24.59
C LYS A 244 -35.06 10.11 -24.57
N HIS A 245 -34.99 10.76 -23.41
CA HIS A 245 -34.44 12.10 -23.27
C HIS A 245 -33.03 12.14 -22.68
N LEU A 246 -32.44 10.97 -22.38
CA LEU A 246 -31.12 10.90 -21.75
C LEU A 246 -30.04 11.45 -22.68
N ARG A 247 -29.15 12.24 -22.09
CA ARG A 247 -28.02 12.91 -22.76
C ARG A 247 -26.69 12.61 -22.07
N TYR A 248 -26.71 12.47 -20.75
CA TYR A 248 -25.55 12.14 -19.92
C TYR A 248 -25.79 10.83 -19.20
N LEU A 249 -24.93 9.85 -19.47
CA LEU A 249 -24.89 8.58 -18.78
C LEU A 249 -23.48 8.40 -18.20
N SER A 250 -23.37 8.32 -16.88
CA SER A 250 -22.11 8.02 -16.20
C SER A 250 -22.35 6.91 -15.20
N LEU A 251 -21.69 5.77 -15.43
CA LEU A 251 -21.66 4.63 -14.54
C LEU A 251 -20.19 4.44 -14.18
N ILE A 252 -19.82 4.77 -12.94
CA ILE A 252 -18.41 4.77 -12.51
C ILE A 252 -18.23 3.73 -11.42
N ASN A 253 -17.21 2.88 -11.56
CA ASN A 253 -16.92 1.77 -10.63
C ASN A 253 -18.16 0.90 -10.38
N THR A 254 -18.88 0.51 -11.43
CA THR A 254 -20.10 -0.33 -11.34
C THR A 254 -19.86 -1.72 -11.90
N ASP A 255 -20.70 -2.67 -11.52
CA ASP A 255 -20.68 -4.08 -11.91
C ASP A 255 -21.32 -4.36 -13.30
N ILE A 256 -21.45 -3.33 -14.15
CA ILE A 256 -22.07 -3.49 -15.46
C ILE A 256 -21.14 -4.23 -16.42
N SER A 257 -21.61 -5.33 -17.00
CA SER A 257 -20.84 -6.15 -17.95
C SER A 257 -21.06 -5.79 -19.42
N SER A 258 -22.21 -5.19 -19.75
CA SER A 258 -22.55 -4.74 -21.11
C SER A 258 -23.64 -3.67 -21.12
N LEU A 259 -23.69 -2.88 -22.19
CA LEU A 259 -24.80 -1.95 -22.47
C LEU A 259 -25.84 -2.66 -23.35
N PRO A 260 -27.14 -2.33 -23.23
CA PRO A 260 -28.18 -3.00 -24.02
C PRO A 260 -28.01 -2.74 -25.51
N ASP A 261 -28.31 -3.75 -26.34
CA ASP A 261 -28.27 -3.64 -27.82
C ASP A 261 -29.16 -2.53 -28.38
N SER A 262 -30.14 -2.08 -27.60
CA SER A 262 -31.06 -0.99 -27.92
C SER A 262 -30.49 0.41 -27.64
N ILE A 263 -29.27 0.55 -27.09
CA ILE A 263 -28.64 1.86 -26.78
C ILE A 263 -28.60 2.79 -27.99
N GLY A 264 -28.39 2.26 -29.21
CA GLY A 264 -28.42 3.05 -30.44
C GLY A 264 -29.77 3.72 -30.78
N LYS A 265 -30.85 3.42 -30.04
CA LYS A 265 -32.13 4.14 -30.13
C LYS A 265 -32.11 5.48 -29.38
N MET A 266 -31.19 5.68 -28.44
CA MET A 266 -31.07 6.86 -27.58
C MET A 266 -30.33 8.01 -28.29
N LYS A 267 -30.97 8.58 -29.30
CA LYS A 267 -30.34 9.52 -30.25
C LYS A 267 -29.83 10.84 -29.64
N PHE A 268 -30.22 11.18 -28.42
CA PHE A 268 -29.81 12.42 -27.74
C PHE A 268 -28.60 12.24 -26.81
N LEU A 269 -28.04 11.02 -26.68
CA LEU A 269 -26.84 10.81 -25.88
C LEU A 269 -25.67 11.64 -26.42
N GLN A 270 -25.06 12.39 -25.51
CA GLN A 270 -23.94 13.30 -25.74
C GLN A 270 -22.72 12.91 -24.90
N TYR A 271 -22.94 12.30 -23.75
CA TYR A 271 -21.89 11.93 -22.80
C TYR A 271 -22.11 10.51 -22.28
N ILE A 272 -21.10 9.66 -22.42
CA ILE A 272 -21.07 8.31 -21.84
C ILE A 272 -19.73 8.13 -21.12
N SER A 273 -19.77 7.77 -19.83
CA SER A 273 -18.60 7.35 -19.07
C SER A 273 -18.87 6.02 -18.40
N LEU A 274 -17.97 5.05 -18.62
CA LEU A 274 -17.94 3.73 -17.99
C LEU A 274 -16.65 3.54 -17.19
N HIS A 275 -16.10 4.64 -16.68
CA HIS A 275 -14.79 4.64 -16.04
C HIS A 275 -14.74 3.68 -14.84
N GLY A 276 -13.71 2.82 -14.80
CA GLY A 276 -13.50 1.85 -13.72
C GLY A 276 -14.53 0.73 -13.65
N CYS A 277 -15.34 0.52 -14.69
CA CYS A 277 -16.20 -0.66 -14.80
C CYS A 277 -15.39 -1.87 -15.31
N GLU A 278 -14.65 -2.51 -14.42
CA GLU A 278 -13.68 -3.56 -14.76
C GLU A 278 -14.33 -4.78 -15.44
N GLN A 279 -15.59 -5.09 -15.11
CA GLN A 279 -16.34 -6.21 -15.71
C GLN A 279 -16.92 -5.90 -17.10
N PHE A 280 -16.79 -4.66 -17.59
CA PHE A 280 -17.38 -4.25 -18.86
C PHE A 280 -16.52 -4.72 -20.05
N VAL A 281 -17.03 -5.69 -20.82
CA VAL A 281 -16.28 -6.36 -21.90
C VAL A 281 -16.85 -6.06 -23.29
N LYS A 282 -18.18 -5.92 -23.43
CA LYS A 282 -18.85 -5.88 -24.75
C LYS A 282 -19.52 -4.55 -25.04
N VAL A 283 -19.10 -3.90 -26.13
CA VAL A 283 -19.75 -2.71 -26.70
C VAL A 283 -20.78 -3.15 -27.76
N PRO A 284 -22.07 -2.79 -27.64
CA PRO A 284 -23.11 -3.22 -28.59
C PRO A 284 -22.96 -2.58 -29.98
N HIS A 285 -23.27 -3.32 -31.05
CA HIS A 285 -23.14 -2.85 -32.44
C HIS A 285 -23.98 -1.60 -32.75
N SER A 286 -25.09 -1.39 -32.05
CA SER A 286 -25.94 -0.21 -32.26
C SER A 286 -25.31 1.09 -31.75
N PHE A 287 -24.22 1.00 -30.97
CA PHE A 287 -23.52 2.13 -30.37
C PHE A 287 -23.04 3.16 -31.41
N VAL A 288 -22.61 2.71 -32.59
CA VAL A 288 -22.14 3.58 -33.69
C VAL A 288 -23.25 4.50 -34.25
N LYS A 289 -24.51 4.28 -33.88
CA LYS A 289 -25.65 5.13 -34.29
C LYS A 289 -25.79 6.41 -33.46
N LEU A 290 -25.00 6.58 -32.39
CA LEU A 290 -25.06 7.72 -31.48
C LEU A 290 -24.36 8.97 -32.05
N GLY A 291 -24.86 9.50 -33.17
CA GLY A 291 -24.19 10.59 -33.89
C GLY A 291 -24.03 11.93 -33.14
N LEU A 292 -24.69 12.13 -31.99
CA LEU A 292 -24.55 13.32 -31.15
C LEU A 292 -23.53 13.16 -30.01
N LEU A 293 -22.87 11.99 -29.89
CA LEU A 293 -21.91 11.71 -28.83
C LEU A 293 -20.70 12.65 -28.94
N ARG A 294 -20.33 13.27 -27.82
CA ARG A 294 -19.22 14.24 -27.68
C ARG A 294 -18.16 13.74 -26.71
N TYR A 295 -18.55 12.96 -25.70
CA TYR A 295 -17.63 12.38 -24.71
C TYR A 295 -17.88 10.89 -24.59
N LEU A 296 -16.80 10.12 -24.65
CA LEU A 296 -16.81 8.68 -24.41
C LEU A 296 -15.59 8.27 -23.59
N SER A 297 -15.81 7.56 -22.48
CA SER A 297 -14.74 6.97 -21.68
C SER A 297 -15.00 5.48 -21.45
N PHE A 298 -13.98 4.68 -21.78
CA PHE A 298 -13.82 3.28 -21.44
C PHE A 298 -12.59 3.03 -20.55
N SER A 299 -11.98 4.08 -19.98
CA SER A 299 -10.76 3.95 -19.20
C SER A 299 -11.01 3.08 -17.95
N GLY A 300 -10.19 2.06 -17.73
CA GLY A 300 -10.38 1.10 -16.63
C GLY A 300 -11.51 0.09 -16.86
N THR A 301 -11.82 -0.22 -18.13
CA THR A 301 -12.71 -1.33 -18.52
C THR A 301 -11.91 -2.44 -19.18
N SER A 302 -12.50 -3.63 -19.26
CA SER A 302 -11.88 -4.80 -19.92
C SER A 302 -12.39 -5.00 -21.35
N ILE A 303 -12.63 -3.91 -22.09
CA ILE A 303 -13.14 -4.02 -23.46
C ILE A 303 -12.10 -4.62 -24.39
N GLU A 304 -12.46 -5.70 -25.08
CA GLU A 304 -11.57 -6.33 -26.06
C GLU A 304 -11.58 -5.59 -27.40
N GLY A 305 -12.72 -4.99 -27.78
CA GLY A 305 -12.90 -4.32 -29.05
C GLY A 305 -14.17 -3.48 -29.17
N ILE A 306 -14.16 -2.55 -30.12
CA ILE A 306 -15.29 -1.67 -30.46
C ILE A 306 -15.88 -2.13 -31.80
N PRO A 307 -17.22 -2.11 -32.03
CA PRO A 307 -17.80 -2.50 -33.31
C PRO A 307 -17.39 -1.56 -34.47
N LYS A 308 -17.25 -2.11 -35.69
CA LYS A 308 -17.00 -1.33 -36.92
C LYS A 308 -18.04 -0.25 -37.19
N GLY A 309 -17.63 0.85 -37.82
CA GLY A 309 -18.50 1.99 -38.12
C GLY A 309 -18.37 3.15 -37.12
N PHE A 310 -17.42 3.06 -36.20
CA PHE A 310 -17.11 4.08 -35.20
C PHE A 310 -16.71 5.43 -35.82
N HIS A 311 -16.15 5.42 -37.03
CA HIS A 311 -15.83 6.64 -37.80
C HIS A 311 -17.03 7.59 -38.03
N ALA A 312 -18.27 7.11 -37.86
CA ALA A 312 -19.49 7.92 -37.97
C ALA A 312 -19.64 8.95 -36.83
N LEU A 313 -18.98 8.75 -35.68
CA LEU A 313 -19.10 9.56 -34.46
C LEU A 313 -18.27 10.86 -34.53
N THR A 314 -18.42 11.63 -35.61
CA THR A 314 -17.61 12.82 -35.92
C THR A 314 -17.74 13.99 -34.93
N ASN A 315 -18.75 13.96 -34.03
CA ASN A 315 -18.95 14.96 -32.99
C ASN A 315 -18.12 14.72 -31.72
N LEU A 316 -17.41 13.60 -31.61
CA LEU A 316 -16.56 13.31 -30.47
C LEU A 316 -15.49 14.39 -30.26
N ARG A 317 -15.33 14.79 -29.00
CA ARG A 317 -14.33 15.75 -28.49
C ARG A 317 -13.37 15.06 -27.52
N VAL A 318 -13.87 14.11 -26.73
CA VAL A 318 -13.08 13.32 -25.79
C VAL A 318 -13.37 11.85 -26.02
N LEU A 319 -12.31 11.07 -26.18
CA LEU A 319 -12.36 9.63 -26.31
C LEU A 319 -11.26 9.03 -25.44
N THR A 320 -11.62 8.27 -24.42
CA THR A 320 -10.65 7.65 -23.52
C THR A 320 -10.84 6.14 -23.41
N GLY A 321 -9.75 5.41 -23.15
CA GLY A 321 -9.69 3.96 -23.15
C GLY A 321 -9.98 3.28 -24.50
N PHE A 322 -9.55 3.85 -25.64
CA PHE A 322 -9.83 3.23 -26.94
C PHE A 322 -8.87 2.05 -27.23
N PRO A 323 -9.37 0.81 -27.42
CA PRO A 323 -8.53 -0.36 -27.60
C PRO A 323 -7.92 -0.41 -29.01
N ALA A 324 -6.60 -0.58 -29.09
CA ALA A 324 -5.85 -0.65 -30.34
C ALA A 324 -5.76 -2.09 -30.90
N GLN A 325 -6.89 -2.77 -31.02
CA GLN A 325 -6.97 -4.15 -31.55
C GLN A 325 -6.88 -4.16 -33.10
N VAL A 326 -6.39 -5.27 -33.69
CA VAL A 326 -6.11 -5.34 -35.15
C VAL A 326 -6.90 -6.40 -35.92
N ASP A 327 -7.58 -7.36 -35.29
CA ASP A 327 -8.17 -8.49 -36.04
C ASP A 327 -9.70 -8.64 -35.93
N GLY A 328 -10.34 -9.00 -37.06
CA GLY A 328 -11.73 -9.49 -37.11
C GLY A 328 -12.82 -8.47 -37.46
N ASP A 329 -13.97 -8.59 -36.80
CA ASP A 329 -15.18 -7.76 -36.99
C ASP A 329 -15.16 -6.44 -36.20
N TRP A 330 -14.04 -6.13 -35.55
CA TRP A 330 -13.86 -4.97 -34.66
C TRP A 330 -13.25 -3.75 -35.38
N CYS A 331 -13.40 -2.59 -34.73
CA CYS A 331 -12.97 -1.27 -35.17
C CYS A 331 -11.45 -1.18 -35.11
N SER A 332 -10.83 -0.84 -36.24
CA SER A 332 -9.39 -0.58 -36.30
C SER A 332 -9.06 0.88 -36.05
N LEU A 333 -7.78 1.18 -35.76
CA LEU A 333 -7.26 2.55 -35.63
C LEU A 333 -7.55 3.44 -36.85
N GLU A 334 -7.78 2.86 -38.03
CA GLU A 334 -8.10 3.59 -39.26
C GLU A 334 -9.40 4.39 -39.13
N GLU A 335 -10.35 3.90 -38.33
CA GLU A 335 -11.64 4.55 -38.09
C GLU A 335 -11.52 5.82 -37.24
N LEU A 336 -10.39 6.02 -36.54
CA LEU A 336 -10.11 7.28 -35.87
C LEU A 336 -9.80 8.40 -36.87
N GLY A 337 -9.34 8.08 -38.09
CA GLY A 337 -8.91 9.06 -39.09
C GLY A 337 -9.90 10.22 -39.31
N PRO A 338 -11.21 9.96 -39.55
CA PRO A 338 -12.23 10.99 -39.74
C PRO A 338 -12.56 11.86 -38.52
N LEU A 339 -12.19 11.43 -37.30
CA LEU A 339 -12.51 12.12 -36.05
C LEU A 339 -11.56 13.31 -35.80
N SER A 340 -11.73 14.37 -36.58
CA SER A 340 -10.82 15.54 -36.59
C SER A 340 -11.03 16.55 -35.47
N GLN A 341 -12.17 16.48 -34.78
CA GLN A 341 -12.56 17.41 -33.70
C GLN A 341 -12.17 16.91 -32.29
N LEU A 342 -11.44 15.80 -32.21
CA LEU A 342 -10.94 15.27 -30.93
C LEU A 342 -9.96 16.25 -30.31
N LYS A 343 -10.19 16.54 -29.03
CA LYS A 343 -9.35 17.36 -28.15
C LYS A 343 -8.57 16.50 -27.16
N HIS A 344 -9.15 15.38 -26.75
CA HIS A 344 -8.53 14.41 -25.86
C HIS A 344 -8.70 13.00 -26.46
N LEU A 345 -7.59 12.27 -26.57
CA LEU A 345 -7.55 10.89 -27.03
C LEU A 345 -6.66 10.03 -26.10
N GLU A 346 -7.18 8.91 -25.64
CA GLU A 346 -6.40 7.85 -24.99
C GLU A 346 -6.53 6.56 -25.79
N LEU A 347 -5.38 5.95 -26.11
CA LEU A 347 -5.26 4.68 -26.82
C LEU A 347 -4.66 3.64 -25.88
N ASP A 348 -5.34 2.51 -25.74
CA ASP A 348 -4.94 1.39 -24.88
C ASP A 348 -4.55 0.17 -25.70
N GLY A 349 -3.66 -0.65 -25.16
CA GLY A 349 -3.27 -1.93 -25.77
C GLY A 349 -2.48 -1.76 -27.07
N LEU A 350 -1.64 -0.73 -27.17
CA LEU A 350 -0.83 -0.46 -28.38
C LEU A 350 0.12 -1.61 -28.75
N GLU A 351 0.49 -2.46 -27.79
CA GLU A 351 1.25 -3.70 -27.99
C GLU A 351 0.53 -4.69 -28.92
N ASN A 352 -0.80 -4.65 -28.98
CA ASN A 352 -1.61 -5.54 -29.80
C ASN A 352 -1.55 -5.18 -31.30
N ILE A 353 -0.93 -4.06 -31.68
CA ILE A 353 -0.89 -3.59 -33.07
C ILE A 353 0.09 -4.37 -33.93
N THR A 354 -0.39 -5.31 -34.76
CA THR A 354 0.45 -6.21 -35.58
C THR A 354 1.18 -5.53 -36.73
N ALA A 355 0.54 -4.55 -37.38
CA ALA A 355 1.12 -3.79 -38.48
C ALA A 355 1.18 -2.30 -38.13
N SER A 356 2.39 -1.72 -38.13
CA SER A 356 2.60 -0.29 -37.85
C SER A 356 1.87 0.63 -38.84
N SER A 357 1.61 0.16 -40.07
CA SER A 357 0.84 0.91 -41.08
C SER A 357 -0.60 1.22 -40.67
N SER A 358 -1.18 0.44 -39.74
CA SER A 358 -2.50 0.73 -39.16
C SER A 358 -2.47 1.98 -38.28
N ALA A 359 -1.35 2.21 -37.57
CA ALA A 359 -1.16 3.39 -36.73
C ALA A 359 -1.09 4.69 -37.56
N THR A 360 -0.40 4.68 -38.70
CA THR A 360 -0.35 5.82 -39.64
C THR A 360 -1.74 6.27 -40.08
N LYS A 361 -2.66 5.32 -40.25
CA LYS A 361 -4.04 5.58 -40.71
C LYS A 361 -4.93 6.23 -39.64
N ALA A 362 -4.53 6.22 -38.36
CA ALA A 362 -5.20 7.01 -37.32
C ALA A 362 -5.07 8.52 -37.56
N LYS A 363 -4.08 8.95 -38.36
CA LYS A 363 -3.85 10.34 -38.79
C LYS A 363 -3.82 11.32 -37.61
N LEU A 364 -3.10 10.99 -36.53
CA LEU A 364 -2.99 11.83 -35.34
C LEU A 364 -2.49 13.25 -35.66
N GLY A 365 -1.49 13.38 -36.53
CA GLY A 365 -0.98 14.68 -36.97
C GLY A 365 -2.03 15.59 -37.65
N ASN A 366 -3.13 15.04 -38.19
CA ASN A 366 -4.21 15.82 -38.80
C ASN A 366 -5.22 16.34 -37.76
N LYS A 367 -5.18 15.87 -36.52
CA LYS A 367 -6.11 16.25 -35.44
C LYS A 367 -5.66 17.56 -34.80
N VAL A 368 -5.80 18.66 -35.53
CA VAL A 368 -5.29 19.98 -35.13
C VAL A 368 -5.87 20.53 -33.83
N GLN A 369 -6.98 19.98 -33.34
CA GLN A 369 -7.61 20.38 -32.07
C GLN A 369 -7.17 19.52 -30.87
N LEU A 370 -6.37 18.47 -31.09
CA LEU A 370 -5.93 17.55 -30.04
C LEU A 370 -4.92 18.25 -29.13
N THR A 371 -5.27 18.37 -27.84
CA THR A 371 -4.46 18.99 -26.80
C THR A 371 -3.95 17.98 -25.79
N ILE A 372 -4.63 16.83 -25.62
CA ILE A 372 -4.27 15.79 -24.66
C ILE A 372 -4.20 14.43 -25.37
N LEU A 373 -3.08 13.72 -25.23
CA LEU A 373 -2.85 12.40 -25.82
C LEU A 373 -2.27 11.44 -24.78
N PHE A 374 -2.92 10.29 -24.61
CA PHE A 374 -2.41 9.16 -23.83
C PHE A 374 -2.12 7.99 -24.77
N LEU A 375 -0.93 7.42 -24.63
CA LEU A 375 -0.46 6.25 -25.36
C LEU A 375 -0.10 5.16 -24.34
N ASN A 376 -1.00 4.20 -24.15
CA ASN A 376 -0.88 3.19 -23.11
C ASN A 376 -0.60 1.81 -23.71
N CYS A 377 0.40 1.15 -23.16
CA CYS A 377 0.67 -0.26 -23.33
C CYS A 377 0.45 -1.00 -22.01
N GLY A 378 0.21 -2.31 -22.06
CA GLY A 378 0.30 -3.19 -20.89
C GLY A 378 1.67 -3.09 -20.24
N SER A 379 1.70 -2.84 -18.92
CA SER A 379 2.96 -2.80 -18.17
C SER A 379 3.52 -4.20 -18.00
N ILE A 380 4.82 -4.35 -18.21
CA ILE A 380 5.57 -5.61 -18.03
C ILE A 380 6.45 -5.59 -16.78
N LEU A 381 6.37 -4.50 -16.00
CA LEU A 381 7.12 -4.36 -14.77
C LEU A 381 6.36 -5.05 -13.62
N GLY A 382 7.09 -5.65 -12.70
CA GLY A 382 6.58 -6.12 -11.41
C GLY A 382 6.32 -4.97 -10.45
N ASP A 383 5.78 -5.29 -9.28
CA ASP A 383 5.52 -4.32 -8.22
C ASP A 383 6.84 -3.70 -7.67
N ASP A 384 7.97 -4.35 -7.93
CA ASP A 384 9.33 -3.88 -7.63
C ASP A 384 9.89 -2.87 -8.66
N GLY A 385 9.14 -2.56 -9.71
CA GLY A 385 9.58 -1.67 -10.79
C GLY A 385 10.62 -2.29 -11.74
N LEU A 386 10.90 -3.59 -11.62
CA LEU A 386 11.80 -4.34 -12.50
C LEU A 386 11.01 -5.19 -13.49
N ILE A 387 11.68 -5.68 -14.54
CA ILE A 387 11.05 -6.56 -15.54
C ILE A 387 10.79 -7.91 -14.87
N LYS A 388 9.53 -8.38 -14.88
CA LYS A 388 9.17 -9.71 -14.35
C LYS A 388 10.00 -10.79 -15.05
N GLU A 389 10.63 -11.70 -14.29
CA GLU A 389 11.54 -12.73 -14.84
C GLU A 389 10.85 -13.64 -15.89
N GLU A 390 9.52 -13.81 -15.79
CA GLU A 390 8.71 -14.60 -16.71
C GLU A 390 8.28 -13.85 -18.00
N ASP A 391 8.34 -12.51 -18.02
CA ASP A 391 7.82 -11.65 -19.11
C ASP A 391 8.92 -11.01 -19.97
N GLY A 392 10.05 -11.71 -20.17
CA GLY A 392 11.10 -11.26 -21.07
C GLY A 392 10.56 -10.89 -22.48
N VAL A 393 10.66 -9.63 -22.88
CA VAL A 393 10.12 -9.18 -24.18
C VAL A 393 11.13 -9.47 -25.31
N SER A 394 10.68 -10.18 -26.34
CA SER A 394 11.50 -10.45 -27.53
C SER A 394 11.88 -9.15 -28.27
N GLU A 395 13.08 -9.12 -28.87
CA GLU A 395 13.53 -7.97 -29.67
C GLU A 395 12.56 -7.60 -30.80
N GLU A 396 11.87 -8.58 -31.37
CA GLU A 396 10.86 -8.37 -32.41
C GLU A 396 9.66 -7.56 -31.89
N LYS A 397 9.18 -7.83 -30.68
CA LYS A 397 8.11 -7.06 -30.04
C LYS A 397 8.56 -5.62 -29.74
N GLN A 398 9.81 -5.45 -29.28
CA GLN A 398 10.40 -4.13 -29.02
C GLN A 398 10.50 -3.28 -30.30
N GLN A 399 11.04 -3.85 -31.39
CA GLN A 399 11.15 -3.14 -32.68
C GLN A 399 9.77 -2.82 -33.28
N ARG A 400 8.77 -3.66 -33.02
CA ARG A 400 7.40 -3.43 -33.47
C ARG A 400 6.77 -2.26 -32.74
N ILE A 401 6.86 -2.19 -31.41
CA ILE A 401 6.29 -1.07 -30.65
C ILE A 401 6.99 0.26 -30.97
N GLU A 402 8.31 0.23 -31.20
CA GLU A 402 9.06 1.40 -31.68
C GLU A 402 8.48 1.95 -33.00
N LYS A 403 8.25 1.07 -33.98
CA LYS A 403 7.64 1.47 -35.26
C LYS A 403 6.21 1.98 -35.10
N VAL A 404 5.42 1.39 -34.21
CA VAL A 404 4.05 1.84 -33.94
C VAL A 404 4.05 3.26 -33.38
N PHE A 405 4.86 3.54 -32.36
CA PHE A 405 4.96 4.86 -31.76
C PHE A 405 5.57 5.91 -32.71
N GLU A 406 6.48 5.51 -33.61
CA GLU A 406 7.00 6.38 -34.67
C GLU A 406 5.89 6.88 -35.61
N GLU A 407 4.95 6.01 -35.97
CA GLU A 407 3.82 6.34 -36.84
C GLU A 407 2.70 7.14 -36.14
N LEU A 408 2.61 7.06 -34.81
CA LEU A 408 1.66 7.82 -33.97
C LEU A 408 2.14 9.25 -33.70
N CYS A 409 2.52 9.97 -34.76
CA CYS A 409 3.06 11.31 -34.65
C CYS A 409 2.01 12.33 -34.15
N PRO A 410 2.26 13.03 -33.02
CA PRO A 410 1.31 13.98 -32.44
C PRO A 410 1.22 15.32 -33.21
N PRO A 411 0.10 16.07 -33.07
CA PRO A 411 -0.06 17.38 -33.70
C PRO A 411 0.63 18.51 -32.92
N HIS A 412 0.81 19.67 -33.57
CA HIS A 412 1.58 20.78 -33.02
C HIS A 412 0.97 21.50 -31.79
N ARG A 413 -0.34 21.35 -31.58
CA ARG A 413 -1.08 21.97 -30.48
C ARG A 413 -1.18 21.10 -29.24
N LEU A 414 -0.51 19.95 -29.22
CA LEU A 414 -0.51 19.07 -28.05
C LEU A 414 0.07 19.80 -26.84
N GLU A 415 -0.66 19.81 -25.74
CA GLU A 415 -0.31 20.46 -24.47
C GLU A 415 0.09 19.43 -23.41
N THR A 416 -0.56 18.26 -23.39
CA THR A 416 -0.27 17.15 -22.46
C THR A 416 -0.03 15.86 -23.24
N LEU A 417 1.08 15.19 -22.96
CA LEU A 417 1.42 13.87 -23.48
C LEU A 417 1.65 12.91 -22.31
N VAL A 418 0.98 11.76 -22.35
CA VAL A 418 1.16 10.66 -21.40
C VAL A 418 1.55 9.40 -22.17
N ILE A 419 2.63 8.75 -21.73
CA ILE A 419 3.09 7.46 -22.28
C ILE A 419 3.17 6.47 -21.11
N LYS A 420 2.50 5.32 -21.22
CA LYS A 420 2.49 4.30 -20.17
C LYS A 420 2.90 2.93 -20.73
N GLY A 421 3.73 2.19 -20.00
CA GLY A 421 4.07 0.79 -20.31
C GLY A 421 4.96 0.61 -21.54
N TYR A 422 5.69 1.64 -21.95
CA TYR A 422 6.49 1.56 -23.17
C TYR A 422 7.73 0.69 -22.98
N PHE A 423 7.79 -0.43 -23.71
CA PHE A 423 8.87 -1.43 -23.64
C PHE A 423 9.81 -1.42 -24.86
N GLY A 424 9.80 -0.37 -25.69
CA GLY A 424 10.80 -0.19 -26.75
C GLY A 424 12.16 0.27 -26.18
N GLN A 425 13.26 -0.03 -26.87
CA GLN A 425 14.60 0.40 -26.44
C GLN A 425 14.84 1.89 -26.70
N ARG A 426 14.25 2.42 -27.78
CA ARG A 426 14.40 3.81 -28.22
C ARG A 426 13.05 4.49 -28.32
N LEU A 427 12.98 5.74 -27.86
CA LEU A 427 11.80 6.57 -28.05
C LEU A 427 11.69 7.09 -29.50
N PRO A 428 10.49 7.49 -29.96
CA PRO A 428 10.26 7.95 -31.33
C PRO A 428 11.09 9.17 -31.74
N LEU A 429 11.45 9.27 -33.01
CA LEU A 429 12.29 10.35 -33.55
C LEU A 429 11.63 11.73 -33.39
N TRP A 430 10.32 11.82 -33.45
CA TRP A 430 9.59 13.07 -33.21
C TRP A 430 9.74 13.58 -31.76
N MET A 431 10.20 12.74 -30.84
CA MET A 431 10.53 13.09 -29.45
C MET A 431 12.04 13.29 -29.23
N MET A 432 12.89 12.57 -29.98
CA MET A 432 14.35 12.64 -29.89
C MET A 432 14.97 13.79 -30.71
N SER A 433 14.45 14.09 -31.91
CA SER A 433 15.10 15.02 -32.85
C SER A 433 14.53 16.44 -32.82
N SER A 434 15.33 17.40 -32.36
CA SER A 434 15.04 18.85 -32.33
C SER A 434 14.58 19.47 -33.65
N SER A 435 14.99 18.91 -34.79
CA SER A 435 14.60 19.38 -36.13
C SER A 435 13.20 18.92 -36.56
N ALA A 436 12.67 17.87 -35.93
CA ALA A 436 11.45 17.19 -36.30
C ALA A 436 10.31 17.34 -35.27
N VAL A 437 10.54 17.96 -34.11
CA VAL A 437 9.58 17.96 -32.99
C VAL A 437 8.30 18.75 -33.31
N PRO A 438 7.13 18.08 -33.43
CA PRO A 438 5.88 18.79 -33.61
C PRO A 438 5.41 19.46 -32.31
N LEU A 439 5.88 19.02 -31.15
CA LEU A 439 5.42 19.31 -29.78
C LEU A 439 5.72 20.72 -29.24
N LYS A 440 5.72 21.76 -30.08
CA LYS A 440 6.08 23.13 -29.67
C LYS A 440 5.18 23.71 -28.59
N SER A 441 3.96 23.20 -28.43
CA SER A 441 2.98 23.67 -27.44
C SER A 441 2.92 22.81 -26.17
N LEU A 442 3.78 21.79 -26.05
CA LEU A 442 3.75 20.85 -24.94
C LEU A 442 4.11 21.55 -23.63
N ARG A 443 3.28 21.33 -22.62
CA ARG A 443 3.39 21.87 -21.26
C ARG A 443 3.67 20.77 -20.25
N ASN A 444 2.99 19.63 -20.39
CA ASN A 444 3.07 18.55 -19.43
C ASN A 444 3.47 17.25 -20.14
N LEU A 445 4.46 16.57 -19.58
CA LEU A 445 4.91 15.26 -20.04
C LEU A 445 4.91 14.28 -18.87
N PHE A 446 4.15 13.20 -19.01
CA PHE A 446 4.13 12.09 -18.07
C PHE A 446 4.58 10.84 -18.79
N ILE A 447 5.58 10.16 -18.25
CA ILE A 447 6.04 8.88 -18.77
C ILE A 447 6.09 7.89 -17.61
N THR A 448 5.40 6.78 -17.73
CA THR A 448 5.32 5.74 -16.71
C THR A 448 5.71 4.39 -17.32
N ASP A 449 6.52 3.61 -16.60
CA ASP A 449 6.95 2.26 -16.96
C ASP A 449 7.72 2.21 -18.31
N LEU A 450 8.90 2.86 -18.34
CA LEU A 450 9.88 2.75 -19.42
C LEU A 450 10.77 1.50 -19.22
N ALA A 451 10.22 0.32 -19.46
CA ALA A 451 10.85 -0.93 -19.08
C ALA A 451 12.23 -1.17 -19.74
N CYS A 452 12.35 -0.97 -21.06
CA CYS A 452 13.57 -1.29 -21.83
C CYS A 452 14.30 -0.05 -22.36
N CYS A 453 13.82 1.16 -22.08
CA CYS A 453 14.37 2.37 -22.67
C CYS A 453 15.69 2.74 -22.02
N THR A 454 16.74 2.94 -22.83
CA THR A 454 18.10 3.19 -22.31
C THR A 454 18.48 4.67 -22.24
N GLN A 455 17.66 5.55 -22.81
CA GLN A 455 17.98 6.98 -22.96
C GLN A 455 16.72 7.84 -22.82
N LEU A 456 16.86 8.97 -22.14
CA LEU A 456 15.84 10.01 -22.12
C LEU A 456 15.86 10.81 -23.43
N PRO A 457 14.70 11.37 -23.83
CA PRO A 457 14.58 12.15 -25.07
C PRO A 457 15.30 13.51 -24.98
N ASP A 458 16.33 13.65 -25.80
CA ASP A 458 17.17 14.84 -25.94
C ASP A 458 16.46 16.01 -26.63
N GLY A 459 15.44 15.73 -27.46
CA GLY A 459 14.59 16.74 -28.10
C GLY A 459 13.75 17.58 -27.14
N LEU A 460 13.54 17.14 -25.89
CA LEU A 460 12.72 17.86 -24.90
C LEU A 460 13.36 19.17 -24.42
N SER A 461 14.69 19.23 -24.40
CA SER A 461 15.46 20.39 -23.92
C SER A 461 15.12 21.70 -24.61
N GLN A 462 14.61 21.63 -25.84
CA GLN A 462 14.32 22.80 -26.68
C GLN A 462 12.85 23.24 -26.64
N LEU A 463 12.00 22.53 -25.89
CA LEU A 463 10.57 22.82 -25.85
C LEU A 463 10.30 24.14 -25.09
N PRO A 464 9.68 25.15 -25.73
CA PRO A 464 9.61 26.50 -25.18
C PRO A 464 8.56 26.68 -24.07
N PHE A 465 7.58 25.79 -23.98
CA PHE A 465 6.44 25.89 -23.06
C PHE A 465 6.35 24.72 -22.07
N LEU A 466 7.35 23.84 -22.03
CA LEU A 466 7.33 22.71 -21.12
C LEU A 466 7.46 23.20 -19.67
N GLU A 467 6.44 22.91 -18.87
CA GLU A 467 6.23 23.40 -17.50
C GLU A 467 6.38 22.28 -16.48
N PHE A 468 6.01 21.04 -16.82
CA PHE A 468 6.05 19.88 -15.94
C PHE A 468 6.57 18.62 -16.65
N ILE A 469 7.49 17.90 -16.02
CA ILE A 469 7.97 16.58 -16.46
C ILE A 469 7.89 15.62 -15.28
N GLN A 470 7.30 14.45 -15.50
CA GLN A 470 7.34 13.33 -14.57
C GLN A 470 7.69 12.04 -15.31
N ILE A 471 8.68 11.33 -14.78
CA ILE A 471 9.10 10.02 -15.26
C ILE A 471 9.05 9.06 -14.08
N ASN A 472 8.19 8.06 -14.18
CA ASN A 472 8.02 7.00 -13.18
C ASN A 472 8.50 5.67 -13.78
N HIS A 473 9.31 4.92 -13.02
CA HIS A 473 9.83 3.60 -13.37
C HIS A 473 10.55 3.54 -14.72
N ALA A 474 11.87 3.71 -14.71
CA ALA A 474 12.72 3.58 -15.89
C ALA A 474 13.98 2.74 -15.60
N PRO A 475 13.83 1.43 -15.36
CA PRO A 475 14.89 0.58 -14.83
C PRO A 475 16.07 0.37 -15.80
N ALA A 476 15.89 0.57 -17.11
CA ALA A 476 16.99 0.42 -18.07
C ALA A 476 17.90 1.67 -18.18
N ILE A 477 17.53 2.80 -17.58
CA ILE A 477 18.30 4.04 -17.66
C ILE A 477 19.38 4.07 -16.58
N LYS A 478 20.63 3.84 -17.00
CA LYS A 478 21.79 3.84 -16.09
C LYS A 478 22.45 5.22 -15.92
N ARG A 479 22.44 6.02 -16.98
CA ARG A 479 23.17 7.30 -17.05
C ARG A 479 22.36 8.34 -17.82
N ILE A 480 22.15 9.51 -17.22
CA ILE A 480 21.64 10.69 -17.93
C ILE A 480 22.84 11.49 -18.41
N ARG A 481 23.03 11.49 -19.73
CA ARG A 481 24.17 12.15 -20.39
C ARG A 481 23.87 13.63 -20.71
N PRO A 482 24.90 14.46 -21.00
CA PRO A 482 24.73 15.86 -21.30
C PRO A 482 23.84 16.16 -22.52
N GLU A 483 23.65 15.21 -23.43
CA GLU A 483 22.77 15.36 -24.61
C GLU A 483 21.32 15.67 -24.23
N PHE A 484 20.87 15.23 -23.05
CA PHE A 484 19.55 15.57 -22.53
C PHE A 484 19.37 17.08 -22.30
N ILE A 485 20.47 17.81 -22.09
CA ILE A 485 20.49 19.24 -21.82
C ILE A 485 21.01 20.02 -23.04
N GLN A 486 21.97 19.46 -23.78
CA GLN A 486 22.62 20.10 -24.91
C GLN A 486 22.62 19.19 -26.14
N SER A 487 21.75 19.50 -27.10
CA SER A 487 21.77 18.85 -28.42
C SER A 487 23.01 19.32 -29.20
N TYR A 488 24.02 18.45 -29.34
CA TYR A 488 25.21 18.70 -30.16
C TYR A 488 24.89 18.55 -31.65
N HIS A 489 24.36 19.59 -32.29
CA HIS A 489 24.42 19.64 -33.75
C HIS A 489 25.83 20.00 -34.20
N GLN A 490 26.52 19.01 -34.77
CA GLN A 490 27.71 19.20 -35.58
C GLN A 490 27.37 20.20 -36.70
N HIS A 491 28.12 21.30 -36.75
CA HIS A 491 28.00 22.41 -37.72
C HIS A 491 26.93 23.49 -37.43
N SER A 492 27.17 24.31 -36.39
CA SER A 492 26.87 25.74 -36.47
C SER A 492 27.92 26.56 -35.72
N PRO A 493 28.68 27.45 -36.40
CA PRO A 493 29.68 28.29 -35.77
C PRO A 493 29.04 29.58 -35.27
N CYS A 494 28.58 29.64 -34.01
CA CYS A 494 28.46 30.89 -33.23
C CYS A 494 28.05 30.61 -31.77
N PRO A 495 28.90 30.93 -30.77
CA PRO A 495 28.60 30.76 -29.33
C PRO A 495 27.71 31.85 -28.71
N SER A 496 27.08 32.74 -29.49
CA SER A 496 26.58 34.03 -28.98
C SER A 496 25.07 34.14 -28.73
N GLN A 497 24.27 33.09 -28.96
CA GLN A 497 22.84 33.05 -28.60
C GLN A 497 22.42 31.62 -28.21
N MET A 498 22.94 31.07 -27.11
CA MET A 498 22.39 29.83 -26.55
C MET A 498 21.13 30.15 -25.74
N VAL A 499 19.96 29.73 -26.23
CA VAL A 499 18.73 29.69 -25.43
C VAL A 499 18.93 28.62 -24.36
N ALA A 500 18.66 28.96 -23.10
CA ALA A 500 18.79 28.01 -22.00
C ALA A 500 17.86 26.80 -22.23
N ALA A 501 18.37 25.59 -21.99
CA ALA A 501 17.57 24.37 -22.08
C ALA A 501 16.46 24.39 -21.03
N PHE A 502 15.30 23.83 -21.37
CA PHE A 502 14.11 23.82 -20.52
C PHE A 502 13.73 25.20 -19.97
N PRO A 503 13.45 26.20 -20.84
CA PRO A 503 13.32 27.60 -20.46
C PRO A 503 12.13 27.91 -19.53
N ARG A 504 11.13 27.03 -19.46
CA ARG A 504 9.89 27.21 -18.69
C ARG A 504 9.57 26.07 -17.73
N LEU A 505 10.50 25.14 -17.51
CA LEU A 505 10.21 23.98 -16.66
C LEU A 505 10.18 24.42 -15.19
N HIS A 506 9.04 24.20 -14.52
CA HIS A 506 8.82 24.57 -13.11
C HIS A 506 9.02 23.38 -12.18
N VAL A 507 8.59 22.18 -12.60
CA VAL A 507 8.63 20.97 -11.77
C VAL A 507 9.18 19.80 -12.58
N MET A 508 10.10 19.04 -11.97
CA MET A 508 10.66 17.81 -12.51
C MET A 508 10.61 16.71 -11.45
N ASN A 509 9.94 15.60 -11.76
CA ASN A 509 9.84 14.43 -10.89
C ASN A 509 10.45 13.21 -11.59
N LEU A 510 11.43 12.57 -10.97
CA LEU A 510 12.10 11.37 -11.45
C LEU A 510 12.00 10.28 -10.37
N ILE A 511 11.11 9.31 -10.56
CA ILE A 511 10.69 8.35 -9.53
C ILE A 511 10.93 6.92 -10.03
N GLY A 512 11.49 6.05 -9.20
CA GLY A 512 11.67 4.62 -9.52
C GLY A 512 12.67 4.36 -10.64
N MET A 513 13.68 5.20 -10.80
CA MET A 513 14.77 5.01 -11.77
C MET A 513 15.88 4.15 -11.13
N VAL A 514 15.56 2.89 -10.83
CA VAL A 514 16.30 2.03 -9.89
C VAL A 514 17.74 1.69 -10.30
N GLU A 515 18.11 1.74 -11.58
CA GLU A 515 19.49 1.50 -12.05
C GLU A 515 20.24 2.81 -12.39
N TRP A 516 19.65 3.98 -12.13
CA TRP A 516 20.25 5.25 -12.48
C TRP A 516 21.38 5.62 -11.52
N GLU A 517 22.62 5.57 -12.01
CA GLU A 517 23.83 5.79 -11.21
C GLU A 517 24.49 7.16 -11.43
N GLU A 518 24.43 7.69 -12.65
CA GLU A 518 25.18 8.89 -13.05
C GLU A 518 24.31 9.94 -13.74
N TRP A 519 24.47 11.19 -13.33
CA TRP A 519 23.86 12.36 -13.97
C TRP A 519 24.93 13.38 -14.32
N GLU A 520 25.25 13.49 -15.61
CA GLU A 520 26.32 14.35 -16.11
C GLU A 520 25.77 15.69 -16.59
N TRP A 521 26.19 16.79 -15.95
CA TRP A 521 25.88 18.14 -16.40
C TRP A 521 26.92 19.16 -15.90
N GLU A 522 27.61 19.77 -16.86
CA GLU A 522 28.66 20.78 -16.66
C GLU A 522 28.10 22.15 -16.21
N GLU A 523 28.85 22.87 -15.38
CA GLU A 523 28.45 24.18 -14.82
C GLU A 523 28.21 25.26 -15.87
N GLN A 524 28.85 25.17 -17.04
CA GLN A 524 28.80 26.21 -18.09
C GLN A 524 27.54 26.10 -18.94
N VAL A 525 26.81 24.98 -18.90
CA VAL A 525 25.64 24.72 -19.73
C VAL A 525 24.39 25.29 -19.07
N GLN A 526 23.82 26.34 -19.66
CA GLN A 526 22.61 26.98 -19.14
C GLN A 526 21.38 26.11 -19.34
N ALA A 527 20.76 25.67 -18.24
CA ALA A 527 19.52 24.92 -18.25
C ALA A 527 18.67 25.20 -16.99
N PHE A 528 17.37 24.92 -17.09
CA PHE A 528 16.42 25.00 -15.98
C PHE A 528 16.37 26.36 -15.24
N PRO A 529 16.29 27.50 -15.95
CA PRO A 529 16.37 28.82 -15.34
C PRO A 529 15.22 29.16 -14.38
N VAL A 530 14.07 28.47 -14.50
CA VAL A 530 12.86 28.71 -13.71
C VAL A 530 12.38 27.47 -12.94
N LEU A 531 13.20 26.42 -12.86
CA LEU A 531 12.88 25.20 -12.11
C LEU A 531 12.72 25.56 -10.64
N GLN A 532 11.57 25.24 -10.06
CA GLN A 532 11.20 25.54 -8.68
C GLN A 532 11.30 24.29 -7.80
N GLN A 533 10.82 23.15 -8.30
CA GLN A 533 10.74 21.90 -7.55
C GLN A 533 11.42 20.76 -8.32
N LEU A 534 12.24 19.99 -7.61
CA LEU A 534 12.84 18.75 -8.10
C LEU A 534 12.58 17.64 -7.09
N MET A 535 12.03 16.53 -7.56
CA MET A 535 11.78 15.33 -6.77
C MET A 535 12.54 14.15 -7.37
N LEU A 536 13.34 13.49 -6.55
CA LEU A 536 14.09 12.29 -6.89
C LEU A 536 13.71 11.19 -5.90
N GLU A 537 13.23 10.06 -6.40
CA GLU A 537 12.74 8.97 -5.54
C GLU A 537 13.18 7.62 -6.10
N GLN A 538 13.62 6.71 -5.21
CA GLN A 538 13.99 5.33 -5.54
C GLN A 538 15.00 5.23 -6.73
N CYS A 539 16.21 5.75 -6.54
CA CYS A 539 17.30 5.68 -7.53
C CYS A 539 18.67 5.40 -6.90
N LYS A 540 19.69 5.08 -7.71
CA LYS A 540 21.07 4.74 -7.26
C LYS A 540 22.07 5.87 -7.52
N LEU A 541 21.60 7.12 -7.52
CA LEU A 541 22.38 8.27 -7.95
C LEU A 541 23.54 8.57 -6.99
N LYS A 542 24.78 8.53 -7.48
CA LYS A 542 25.98 8.75 -6.65
C LYS A 542 26.21 10.22 -6.29
N CYS A 543 25.89 11.13 -7.21
CA CYS A 543 26.03 12.56 -6.99
C CYS A 543 25.07 13.37 -7.87
N LEU A 544 24.67 14.54 -7.37
CA LEU A 544 23.95 15.53 -8.17
C LEU A 544 24.94 16.32 -9.03
N PRO A 545 24.59 16.68 -10.28
CA PRO A 545 25.52 17.36 -11.17
C PRO A 545 25.79 18.81 -10.71
N PRO A 546 27.05 19.31 -10.83
CA PRO A 546 27.39 20.69 -10.50
C PRO A 546 26.62 21.74 -11.32
N GLY A 547 26.23 21.40 -12.55
CA GLY A 547 25.36 22.24 -13.39
C GLY A 547 24.01 22.58 -12.72
N LEU A 548 23.41 21.62 -12.02
CA LEU A 548 22.12 21.81 -11.33
C LEU A 548 22.25 22.83 -10.20
N ALA A 549 23.28 22.68 -9.38
CA ALA A 549 23.58 23.58 -8.26
C ALA A 549 23.85 25.03 -8.73
N SER A 550 24.54 25.20 -9.86
CA SER A 550 24.98 26.51 -10.36
C SER A 550 23.95 27.24 -11.26
N GLN A 551 23.17 26.51 -12.06
CA GLN A 551 22.30 27.08 -13.09
C GLN A 551 20.81 27.08 -12.73
N ALA A 552 20.32 26.16 -11.88
CA ALA A 552 18.92 26.11 -11.44
C ALA A 552 18.62 27.17 -10.36
N ARG A 553 18.76 28.45 -10.73
CA ARG A 553 18.73 29.59 -9.80
C ARG A 553 17.36 29.86 -9.18
N ALA A 554 16.30 29.26 -9.69
CA ALA A 554 14.95 29.37 -9.14
C ALA A 554 14.57 28.21 -8.21
N LEU A 555 15.43 27.19 -8.06
CA LEU A 555 15.13 25.96 -7.32
C LEU A 555 14.92 26.30 -5.85
N ASN A 556 13.67 26.14 -5.39
CA ASN A 556 13.25 26.48 -4.04
C ASN A 556 12.99 25.24 -3.17
N SER A 557 12.62 24.11 -3.78
CA SER A 557 12.27 22.87 -3.10
C SER A 557 12.99 21.69 -3.77
N LEU A 558 13.64 20.86 -2.95
CA LEU A 558 14.29 19.62 -3.39
C LEU A 558 13.86 18.50 -2.45
N SER A 559 13.28 17.44 -3.01
CA SER A 559 12.87 16.23 -2.29
C SER A 559 13.68 15.06 -2.80
N ILE A 560 14.33 14.32 -1.90
CA ILE A 560 15.13 13.14 -2.24
C ILE A 560 14.74 12.01 -1.30
N THR A 561 14.19 10.93 -1.84
CA THR A 561 13.61 9.81 -1.06
C THR A 561 14.18 8.46 -1.54
N SER A 562 14.63 7.61 -0.61
CA SER A 562 15.14 6.25 -0.86
C SER A 562 16.22 6.19 -1.94
N VAL A 563 17.16 7.16 -1.94
CA VAL A 563 18.27 7.21 -2.90
C VAL A 563 19.52 6.51 -2.34
N GLN A 564 20.02 5.53 -3.08
CA GLN A 564 21.20 4.74 -2.71
C GLN A 564 22.49 5.34 -3.30
N GLY A 565 23.56 5.40 -2.51
CA GLY A 565 24.87 5.85 -2.96
C GLY A 565 25.11 7.37 -2.99
N LEU A 566 24.13 8.20 -2.65
CA LEU A 566 24.30 9.66 -2.59
C LEU A 566 25.07 10.06 -1.32
N VAL A 567 26.34 10.49 -1.49
CA VAL A 567 27.24 10.78 -0.35
C VAL A 567 27.16 12.22 0.16
N SER A 568 26.93 13.19 -0.73
CA SER A 568 26.99 14.61 -0.37
C SER A 568 26.04 15.49 -1.17
N LEU A 569 25.47 16.50 -0.52
CA LEU A 569 24.65 17.55 -1.14
C LEU A 569 25.28 18.92 -0.87
N GLU A 570 25.78 19.57 -1.91
CA GLU A 570 26.57 20.80 -1.78
C GLU A 570 26.15 21.89 -2.78
N ASN A 571 26.26 23.16 -2.36
CA ASN A 571 26.25 24.35 -3.21
C ASN A 571 24.91 24.75 -3.88
N PHE A 572 23.76 24.62 -3.20
CA PHE A 572 22.48 25.12 -3.73
C PHE A 572 22.08 26.47 -3.09
N PRO A 573 22.44 27.63 -3.68
CA PRO A 573 22.25 28.93 -3.06
C PRO A 573 20.81 29.44 -3.03
N SER A 574 19.94 28.89 -3.88
CA SER A 574 18.54 29.31 -4.01
C SER A 574 17.56 28.48 -3.20
N LEU A 575 17.99 27.32 -2.70
CA LEU A 575 17.14 26.33 -2.04
C LEU A 575 16.56 26.88 -0.73
N VAL A 576 15.25 26.71 -0.53
CA VAL A 576 14.49 27.19 0.63
C VAL A 576 13.98 26.01 1.47
N GLU A 577 13.59 24.92 0.81
CA GLU A 577 13.07 23.71 1.42
C GLU A 577 13.84 22.50 0.89
N LEU A 578 14.29 21.66 1.81
CA LEU A 578 14.98 20.40 1.51
C LEU A 578 14.32 19.30 2.32
N ASP A 579 13.88 18.26 1.62
CA ASP A 579 13.29 17.05 2.18
C ASP A 579 14.15 15.85 1.81
N LEU A 580 14.57 15.10 2.82
CA LEU A 580 15.49 13.96 2.69
C LEU A 580 14.89 12.80 3.46
N ASP A 581 14.67 11.68 2.78
CA ASP A 581 14.02 10.51 3.34
C ASP A 581 14.77 9.24 2.92
N GLU A 582 15.05 8.34 3.86
CA GLU A 582 15.76 7.07 3.66
C GLU A 582 17.09 7.15 2.86
N ILE A 583 17.92 8.17 3.08
CA ILE A 583 19.21 8.33 2.38
C ILE A 583 20.37 7.78 3.23
N LEU A 584 20.54 6.46 3.20
CA LEU A 584 21.45 5.72 4.09
C LEU A 584 22.94 6.05 3.93
N ASP A 585 23.36 6.57 2.77
CA ASP A 585 24.76 6.87 2.46
C ASP A 585 25.14 8.35 2.60
N LEU A 586 24.18 9.22 2.94
CA LEU A 586 24.43 10.66 3.01
C LEU A 586 25.30 11.01 4.21
N GLU A 587 26.49 11.57 3.96
CA GLU A 587 27.44 11.94 5.01
C GLU A 587 27.48 13.45 5.28
N ARG A 588 27.23 14.27 4.25
CA ARG A 588 27.53 15.72 4.28
C ARG A 588 26.48 16.56 3.54
N ILE A 589 26.02 17.63 4.18
CA ILE A 589 25.22 18.69 3.56
C ILE A 589 25.94 20.02 3.82
N THR A 590 26.32 20.74 2.75
CA THR A 590 27.05 22.00 2.90
C THR A 590 26.58 23.12 1.95
N ASN A 591 26.73 24.36 2.41
CA ASN A 591 26.55 25.58 1.60
C ASN A 591 25.14 25.76 1.00
N LEU A 592 24.12 25.88 1.87
CA LEU A 592 22.72 26.14 1.52
C LEU A 592 22.24 27.45 2.20
N PRO A 593 22.72 28.62 1.75
CA PRO A 593 22.57 29.90 2.46
C PRO A 593 21.14 30.40 2.66
N ARG A 594 20.19 29.96 1.84
CA ARG A 594 18.78 30.39 1.87
C ARG A 594 17.82 29.35 2.45
N LEU A 595 18.33 28.19 2.89
CA LEU A 595 17.51 27.10 3.38
C LEU A 595 16.76 27.54 4.65
N GLN A 596 15.44 27.46 4.64
CA GLN A 596 14.56 27.83 5.75
C GLN A 596 13.93 26.62 6.41
N LYS A 597 13.59 25.58 5.64
CA LYS A 597 13.02 24.32 6.14
C LYS A 597 13.91 23.16 5.69
N LEU A 598 14.27 22.31 6.65
CA LEU A 598 14.99 21.06 6.42
C LEU A 598 14.23 19.94 7.11
N THR A 599 13.89 18.90 6.37
CA THR A 599 13.30 17.65 6.87
C THR A 599 14.31 16.54 6.60
N ILE A 600 14.59 15.71 7.60
CA ILE A 600 15.50 14.57 7.50
C ILE A 600 14.82 13.38 8.18
N GLU A 601 14.57 12.33 7.41
CA GLU A 601 13.98 11.08 7.84
C GLU A 601 14.96 9.94 7.50
N ASP A 602 15.27 9.09 8.48
CA ASP A 602 16.10 7.88 8.35
C ASP A 602 17.43 8.04 7.55
N CYS A 603 18.21 9.07 7.90
CA CYS A 603 19.54 9.34 7.33
C CYS A 603 20.68 9.13 8.35
N PRO A 604 21.02 7.88 8.74
CA PRO A 604 21.87 7.58 9.91
C PRO A 604 23.35 7.96 9.75
N LYS A 605 23.87 8.10 8.52
CA LYS A 605 25.29 8.41 8.28
C LYS A 605 25.61 9.91 8.22
N LEU A 606 24.60 10.78 8.34
CA LEU A 606 24.79 12.23 8.22
C LEU A 606 25.60 12.76 9.40
N LYS A 607 26.81 13.27 9.13
CA LYS A 607 27.74 13.76 10.16
C LYS A 607 27.92 15.28 10.12
N THR A 608 27.80 15.88 8.94
CA THR A 608 28.14 17.29 8.72
C THR A 608 26.95 18.05 8.14
N LEU A 609 26.50 19.11 8.81
CA LEU A 609 25.53 20.08 8.32
C LEU A 609 26.08 21.50 8.54
N GLU A 610 26.62 22.11 7.48
CA GLU A 610 27.31 23.40 7.56
C GLU A 610 26.83 24.40 6.50
N GLY A 611 26.93 25.70 6.79
CA GLY A 611 26.57 26.74 5.81
C GLY A 611 25.07 26.90 5.57
N VAL A 612 24.25 26.71 6.62
CA VAL A 612 22.77 26.89 6.63
C VAL A 612 22.31 28.06 7.54
N PRO A 613 22.80 29.31 7.34
CA PRO A 613 22.54 30.43 8.25
C PRO A 613 21.08 30.90 8.31
N ALA A 614 20.25 30.58 7.31
CA ALA A 614 18.86 31.02 7.24
C ALA A 614 17.85 30.01 7.82
N LEU A 615 18.32 28.87 8.37
CA LEU A 615 17.47 27.77 8.79
C LEU A 615 16.50 28.20 9.89
N GLN A 616 15.20 28.03 9.65
CA GLN A 616 14.13 28.40 10.59
C GLN A 616 13.46 27.19 11.21
N ARG A 617 13.24 26.13 10.44
CA ARG A 617 12.58 24.90 10.87
C ARG A 617 13.44 23.70 10.48
N LEU A 618 13.74 22.86 11.46
CA LEU A 618 14.37 21.56 11.28
C LEU A 618 13.41 20.48 11.78
N ILE A 619 13.16 19.46 10.97
CA ILE A 619 12.38 18.27 11.32
C ILE A 619 13.33 17.08 11.21
N LEU A 620 13.51 16.31 12.29
CA LEU A 620 14.27 15.07 12.28
C LEU A 620 13.35 13.92 12.70
N THR A 621 13.29 12.88 11.88
CA THR A 621 12.51 11.67 12.13
C THR A 621 13.46 10.47 12.06
N ASP A 622 13.61 9.78 13.19
CA ASP A 622 14.34 8.51 13.31
C ASP A 622 13.90 7.88 14.63
N GLU A 623 13.00 6.90 14.55
CA GLU A 623 12.39 6.25 15.72
C GLU A 623 13.43 5.51 16.60
N ASP A 624 14.57 5.14 16.03
CA ASP A 624 15.68 4.49 16.74
C ASP A 624 16.74 5.47 17.25
N MET A 625 16.62 6.77 16.97
CA MET A 625 17.58 7.79 17.36
C MET A 625 17.73 7.86 18.89
N LYS A 626 18.92 7.52 19.40
CA LYS A 626 19.24 7.50 20.84
C LYS A 626 19.86 8.79 21.36
N THR A 627 20.50 9.57 20.49
CA THR A 627 21.22 10.81 20.83
C THR A 627 21.03 11.83 19.71
N LEU A 628 20.99 13.14 20.03
CA LEU A 628 20.93 14.15 18.98
C LEU A 628 22.24 14.20 18.19
N PRO A 629 22.18 14.45 16.87
CA PRO A 629 23.38 14.54 16.04
C PRO A 629 24.34 15.65 16.50
N GLU A 630 25.65 15.41 16.38
CA GLU A 630 26.68 16.37 16.84
C GLU A 630 26.65 17.71 16.08
N TYR A 631 26.23 17.72 14.82
CA TYR A 631 26.11 18.94 14.02
C TYR A 631 25.05 19.92 14.55
N MET A 632 24.16 19.48 15.44
CA MET A 632 23.15 20.33 16.09
C MET A 632 23.79 21.51 16.84
N GLY A 633 25.00 21.33 17.40
CA GLY A 633 25.72 22.41 18.07
C GLY A 633 26.23 23.51 17.13
N GLY A 634 26.31 23.24 15.82
CA GLY A 634 26.80 24.17 14.80
C GLY A 634 25.71 24.96 14.07
N ILE A 635 24.43 24.63 14.30
CA ILE A 635 23.27 25.25 13.64
C ILE A 635 22.42 26.02 14.66
N ASN A 636 21.48 26.84 14.21
CA ASN A 636 20.60 27.60 15.12
C ASN A 636 19.18 27.79 14.55
N PRO A 637 18.39 26.71 14.43
CA PRO A 637 17.01 26.80 13.96
C PRO A 637 16.10 27.51 14.98
N ARG A 638 15.00 28.13 14.51
CA ARG A 638 13.98 28.71 15.41
C ARG A 638 13.02 27.66 15.95
N HIS A 639 12.72 26.66 15.14
CA HIS A 639 11.82 25.56 15.46
C HIS A 639 12.51 24.23 15.16
N LEU A 640 12.52 23.34 16.12
CA LEU A 640 12.99 21.97 15.97
C LEU A 640 11.82 21.03 16.25
N GLU A 641 11.56 20.12 15.33
CA GLU A 641 10.59 19.04 15.49
C GLU A 641 11.34 17.71 15.42
N LEU A 642 11.12 16.83 16.39
CA LEU A 642 11.82 15.55 16.52
C LEU A 642 10.81 14.42 16.70
N TYR A 643 11.00 13.34 15.96
CA TYR A 643 10.35 12.06 16.18
C TYR A 643 11.45 11.05 16.47
N CYS A 644 11.51 10.56 17.72
CA CYS A 644 12.66 9.81 18.21
C CYS A 644 12.31 8.73 19.23
N SER A 645 13.31 7.90 19.55
CA SER A 645 13.16 6.88 20.59
C SER A 645 12.75 7.48 21.94
N LEU A 646 11.98 6.72 22.74
CA LEU A 646 11.58 7.12 24.09
C LEU A 646 12.80 7.44 24.99
N ALA A 647 13.94 6.78 24.74
CA ALA A 647 15.18 7.03 25.46
C ALA A 647 15.73 8.45 25.21
N LEU A 648 15.78 8.87 23.94
CA LEU A 648 16.20 10.24 23.59
C LEU A 648 15.18 11.27 24.08
N LEU A 649 13.88 11.01 23.92
CA LEU A 649 12.83 11.89 24.43
C LEU A 649 12.96 12.12 25.95
N THR A 650 13.27 11.07 26.71
CA THR A 650 13.51 11.15 28.16
C THR A 650 14.76 11.97 28.48
N SER A 651 15.82 11.84 27.67
CA SER A 651 17.03 12.65 27.80
C SER A 651 16.76 14.14 27.54
N ILE A 652 15.94 14.46 26.54
CA ILE A 652 15.50 15.84 26.24
C ILE A 652 14.61 16.39 27.37
N ALA A 653 13.72 15.55 27.94
CA ALA A 653 12.85 15.92 29.06
C ALA A 653 13.64 16.29 30.33
N ALA A 654 14.87 15.79 30.50
CA ALA A 654 15.76 16.16 31.60
C ALA A 654 16.30 17.61 31.49
N ALA A 655 16.09 18.28 30.35
CA ALA A 655 16.43 19.68 30.10
C ALA A 655 17.82 20.06 30.62
N GLN A 656 17.96 21.11 31.44
CA GLN A 656 19.24 21.61 31.96
C GLN A 656 20.11 20.58 32.71
N SER A 657 19.54 19.44 33.10
CA SER A 657 20.26 18.33 33.74
C SER A 657 20.56 17.14 32.82
N GLY A 658 20.12 17.21 31.56
CA GLY A 658 20.26 16.15 30.56
C GLY A 658 21.53 16.30 29.71
N PRO A 659 22.10 15.18 29.21
CA PRO A 659 23.32 15.18 28.41
C PRO A 659 23.15 15.84 27.02
N GLU A 660 21.91 15.96 26.53
CA GLU A 660 21.60 16.55 25.21
C GLU A 660 21.33 18.06 25.26
N TRP A 661 21.31 18.67 26.46
CA TRP A 661 20.91 20.07 26.66
C TRP A 661 21.72 21.07 25.80
N ASP A 662 23.03 20.88 25.74
CA ASP A 662 23.92 21.79 25.00
C ASP A 662 23.62 21.78 23.49
N LYS A 663 23.03 20.70 22.97
CA LYS A 663 22.73 20.53 21.54
C LYS A 663 21.44 21.22 21.09
N PHE A 664 20.49 21.52 21.99
CA PHE A 664 19.22 22.16 21.60
C PHE A 664 18.83 23.40 22.42
N SER A 665 19.53 23.71 23.51
CA SER A 665 19.19 24.84 24.41
C SER A 665 19.10 26.20 23.70
N HIS A 666 19.86 26.38 22.62
CA HIS A 666 19.88 27.59 21.81
C HIS A 666 18.65 27.75 20.88
N VAL A 667 17.89 26.66 20.65
CA VAL A 667 16.70 26.64 19.79
C VAL A 667 15.51 27.29 20.52
N LYS A 668 14.73 28.13 19.84
CA LYS A 668 13.63 28.87 20.48
C LYS A 668 12.43 28.00 20.84
N HIS A 669 12.05 27.08 19.96
CA HIS A 669 10.91 26.17 20.15
C HIS A 669 11.33 24.76 19.74
N VAL A 670 11.17 23.79 20.64
CA VAL A 670 11.43 22.37 20.35
C VAL A 670 10.15 21.59 20.63
N LYS A 671 9.78 20.73 19.68
CA LYS A 671 8.71 19.75 19.83
C LYS A 671 9.32 18.39 19.57
N ALA A 672 9.42 17.56 20.60
CA ALA A 672 9.89 16.19 20.45
C ALA A 672 8.75 15.23 20.76
N TYR A 673 8.65 14.17 19.97
CA TYR A 673 7.66 13.12 20.11
C TYR A 673 8.36 11.76 20.12
N ALA A 674 7.77 10.80 20.81
CA ALA A 674 8.11 9.39 20.68
C ALA A 674 6.84 8.59 20.47
N SER A 675 6.92 7.65 19.53
CA SER A 675 5.81 6.76 19.20
C SER A 675 5.62 5.69 20.27
N GLU A 676 4.40 5.18 20.39
CA GLU A 676 4.12 3.92 21.08
C GLU A 676 2.90 3.26 20.42
N GLY A 677 3.14 2.20 19.65
CA GLY A 677 2.12 1.61 18.77
C GLY A 677 1.74 2.58 17.65
N ASP A 678 0.44 2.73 17.38
CA ASP A 678 -0.06 3.50 16.22
C ASP A 678 -0.21 5.02 16.52
N ASN A 679 0.10 5.44 17.75
CA ASN A 679 0.04 6.86 18.14
C ASN A 679 1.44 7.48 18.13
N THR A 680 1.80 8.08 17.00
CA THR A 680 3.11 8.73 16.75
C THR A 680 3.40 9.93 17.65
N LYS A 681 2.41 10.44 18.40
CA LYS A 681 2.55 11.61 19.30
C LYS A 681 2.16 11.31 20.74
N LYS A 682 2.18 10.04 21.16
CA LYS A 682 1.77 9.63 22.50
C LYS A 682 2.62 10.33 23.58
N TRP A 683 3.93 10.30 23.44
CA TRP A 683 4.86 10.97 24.35
C TRP A 683 5.36 12.25 23.70
N PHE A 684 5.46 13.32 24.49
CA PHE A 684 5.94 14.58 23.98
C PHE A 684 6.75 15.39 24.98
N VAL A 685 7.64 16.21 24.43
CA VAL A 685 8.33 17.29 25.12
C VAL A 685 8.18 18.55 24.28
N LEU A 686 7.56 19.57 24.84
CA LEU A 686 7.42 20.90 24.25
C LEU A 686 8.29 21.85 25.06
N TYR A 687 9.29 22.43 24.43
CA TYR A 687 10.20 23.40 25.03
C TYR A 687 10.10 24.73 24.31
N THR A 688 10.06 25.82 25.08
CA THR A 688 10.18 27.20 24.60
C THR A 688 11.21 27.94 25.43
N ALA A 689 12.11 28.67 24.78
CA ALA A 689 13.23 29.33 25.44
C ALA A 689 12.85 30.67 26.12
N ASP A 690 11.90 31.42 25.56
CA ASP A 690 11.50 32.75 26.05
C ASP A 690 10.00 33.04 25.84
N PRO A 691 9.17 33.06 26.91
CA PRO A 691 9.53 32.70 28.29
C PRO A 691 9.87 31.21 28.41
N TYR A 692 10.79 30.85 29.31
CA TYR A 692 11.14 29.45 29.53
C TYR A 692 9.91 28.63 29.94
N ASN A 693 9.52 27.67 29.11
CA ASN A 693 8.47 26.70 29.41
C ASN A 693 8.89 25.33 28.88
N LEU A 694 8.71 24.30 29.71
CA LEU A 694 8.97 22.90 29.36
C LEU A 694 7.75 22.09 29.79
N GLU A 695 6.93 21.72 28.81
CA GLU A 695 5.77 20.88 29.01
C GLU A 695 6.11 19.47 28.52
N THR A 696 5.87 18.47 29.36
CA THR A 696 6.07 17.08 28.97
C THR A 696 5.09 16.18 29.73
N ASN A 697 4.63 15.13 29.07
CA ASN A 697 3.88 14.05 29.70
C ASN A 697 4.79 12.87 30.10
N VAL A 698 6.11 13.01 29.94
CA VAL A 698 7.12 12.06 30.42
C VAL A 698 7.37 12.31 31.92
N SER A 699 6.89 11.42 32.80
CA SER A 699 6.95 11.63 34.26
C SER A 699 8.36 11.52 34.85
N ARG A 700 8.70 12.37 35.83
CA ARG A 700 9.91 12.27 36.68
C ARG A 700 10.05 10.92 37.41
N SER A 701 8.96 10.17 37.56
CA SER A 701 8.98 8.81 38.13
C SER A 701 9.64 7.78 37.21
N PHE A 702 9.64 8.00 35.89
CA PHE A 702 10.40 7.17 34.93
C PHE A 702 11.91 7.40 35.06
N MET A 703 12.33 8.61 35.48
CA MET A 703 13.74 8.97 35.67
C MET A 703 14.37 8.38 36.95
N SER A 704 13.60 7.73 37.84
CA SER A 704 14.08 7.37 39.20
C SER A 704 13.66 6.01 39.76
N ARG A 705 12.94 5.15 39.02
CA ARG A 705 12.63 3.77 39.49
C ARG A 705 12.76 2.77 38.35
N GLY A 706 13.75 1.90 38.49
CA GLY A 706 14.01 0.81 37.59
C GLY A 706 12.85 -0.20 37.49
N THR A 707 12.57 -0.66 36.27
CA THR A 707 11.73 -1.82 35.92
C THR A 707 12.25 -3.10 36.56
N LEU A 708 11.43 -4.17 36.64
CA LEU A 708 11.85 -5.50 37.15
C LEU A 708 13.10 -6.05 36.42
N THR A 709 13.40 -5.53 35.24
CA THR A 709 14.51 -5.89 34.35
C THR A 709 15.79 -5.05 34.51
N SER A 710 15.73 -3.97 35.31
CA SER A 710 16.71 -2.88 35.25
C SER A 710 17.98 -3.03 36.09
N PHE A 711 18.06 -3.96 37.03
CA PHE A 711 19.25 -4.14 37.87
C PHE A 711 19.41 -5.57 38.38
N GLU A 712 19.76 -6.53 37.52
CA GLU A 712 20.34 -7.78 38.01
C GLU A 712 21.47 -8.27 37.09
N ASP A 713 22.56 -8.69 37.74
CA ASP A 713 23.73 -9.36 37.19
C ASP A 713 23.34 -10.38 36.09
N THR A 714 24.07 -10.41 34.97
CA THR A 714 23.75 -11.28 33.82
C THR A 714 23.58 -12.74 34.25
N GLN A 715 24.39 -13.20 35.20
CA GLN A 715 24.32 -14.56 35.76
C GLN A 715 23.03 -14.82 36.55
N ARG A 716 22.49 -13.80 37.22
CA ARG A 716 21.25 -13.92 38.01
C ARG A 716 20.02 -13.87 37.13
N PHE A 717 20.04 -13.06 36.07
CA PHE A 717 18.98 -13.02 35.06
C PHE A 717 18.80 -14.37 34.36
N GLU A 718 19.90 -14.96 33.89
CA GLU A 718 19.91 -16.28 33.25
C GLU A 718 19.47 -17.40 34.22
N HIS A 719 19.80 -17.28 35.51
CA HIS A 719 19.34 -18.23 36.53
C HIS A 719 17.83 -18.14 36.78
N VAL A 720 17.24 -16.94 36.73
CA VAL A 720 15.82 -16.71 37.03
C VAL A 720 14.91 -17.02 35.84
N PHE A 721 15.30 -16.61 34.63
CA PHE A 721 14.47 -16.76 33.43
C PHE A 721 14.90 -17.93 32.53
N LYS A 722 15.95 -18.69 32.90
CA LYS A 722 16.50 -19.83 32.13
C LYS A 722 16.80 -19.48 30.65
N MET A 723 17.01 -18.19 30.33
CA MET A 723 17.27 -17.69 28.99
C MET A 723 18.18 -16.46 29.04
N THR A 724 18.83 -16.14 27.92
CA THR A 724 19.66 -14.93 27.81
C THR A 724 18.81 -13.67 27.71
N ARG A 725 19.41 -12.51 28.01
CA ARG A 725 18.74 -11.20 27.82
C ARG A 725 18.41 -10.91 26.35
N LYS A 726 19.21 -11.46 25.41
CA LYS A 726 18.96 -11.38 23.96
C LYS A 726 17.66 -12.12 23.61
N THR A 727 17.52 -13.35 24.10
CA THR A 727 16.31 -14.17 23.93
C THR A 727 15.07 -13.49 24.55
N PHE A 728 15.20 -12.94 25.75
CA PHE A 728 14.11 -12.22 26.42
C PHE A 728 13.64 -10.99 25.62
N SER A 729 14.58 -10.23 25.06
CA SER A 729 14.26 -9.04 24.26
C SER A 729 13.55 -9.42 22.96
N TYR A 730 13.95 -10.53 22.33
CA TYR A 730 13.26 -11.09 21.16
C TYR A 730 11.82 -11.51 21.48
N ILE A 731 11.60 -12.19 22.61
CA ILE A 731 10.24 -12.55 23.05
C ILE A 731 9.40 -11.28 23.29
N CYS A 732 9.98 -10.22 23.87
CA CYS A 732 9.29 -8.94 24.04
C CYS A 732 8.90 -8.30 22.70
N SER A 733 9.79 -8.30 21.69
CA SER A 733 9.46 -7.79 20.36
C SER A 733 8.41 -8.64 19.65
N LEU A 734 8.44 -9.96 19.84
CA LEU A 734 7.49 -10.88 19.23
C LEU A 734 6.04 -10.56 19.67
N VAL A 735 5.83 -10.22 20.94
CA VAL A 735 4.48 -9.99 21.52
C VAL A 735 4.00 -8.53 21.49
N MET A 736 4.65 -7.61 20.75
CA MET A 736 4.41 -6.15 20.74
C MET A 736 3.06 -5.62 20.15
N LYS A 737 2.09 -6.44 19.71
CA LYS A 737 0.90 -6.02 18.89
C LYS A 737 -0.47 -6.11 19.67
N PRO A 738 -1.65 -5.72 19.10
CA PRO A 738 -2.82 -5.15 19.80
C PRO A 738 -3.42 -5.83 21.03
N SER A 739 -3.35 -7.15 21.16
CA SER A 739 -3.87 -7.87 22.34
C SER A 739 -3.23 -7.39 23.66
N MET A 740 -1.97 -6.96 23.59
CA MET A 740 -1.22 -6.38 24.71
C MET A 740 -1.19 -4.83 24.70
N LYS A 741 -1.91 -4.14 23.79
CA LYS A 741 -1.89 -2.67 23.66
C LYS A 741 -2.69 -1.92 24.74
N ASP A 742 -3.50 -2.60 25.57
CA ASP A 742 -4.21 -1.97 26.70
C ASP A 742 -3.25 -1.58 27.84
N MET A 743 -2.50 -0.49 27.63
CA MET A 743 -1.50 0.04 28.56
C MET A 743 -2.10 0.70 29.82
N ASN A 744 -3.42 0.66 30.04
CA ASN A 744 -4.07 1.33 31.18
C ASN A 744 -4.82 0.38 32.14
N SER A 745 -4.89 -0.93 31.87
CA SER A 745 -5.74 -1.85 32.67
C SER A 745 -4.98 -2.66 33.73
N TYR A 746 -3.68 -2.93 33.53
CA TYR A 746 -2.90 -3.78 34.42
C TYR A 746 -1.87 -2.99 35.23
N THR A 747 -1.99 -3.05 36.56
CA THR A 747 -1.09 -2.36 37.49
C THR A 747 -0.47 -3.29 38.52
N PHE A 748 0.73 -2.96 38.98
CA PHE A 748 1.29 -3.44 40.24
C PHE A 748 0.37 -3.08 41.42
N VAL A 749 0.54 -3.77 42.55
CA VAL A 749 -0.19 -3.51 43.81
C VAL A 749 0.02 -2.06 44.30
N ASP A 750 1.13 -1.42 43.92
CA ASP A 750 1.45 -0.02 44.25
C ASP A 750 0.90 1.03 43.27
N GLY A 751 0.10 0.61 42.28
CA GLY A 751 -0.56 1.49 41.31
C GLY A 751 0.28 1.88 40.09
N ARG A 752 1.51 1.36 39.95
CA ARG A 752 2.31 1.51 38.72
C ARG A 752 1.75 0.62 37.61
N VAL A 753 1.70 1.12 36.38
CA VAL A 753 1.31 0.33 35.20
C VAL A 753 2.42 -0.69 34.89
N LEU A 754 2.05 -1.93 34.56
CA LEU A 754 3.01 -2.92 34.09
C LEU A 754 3.47 -2.60 32.65
N SER A 755 4.77 -2.42 32.44
CA SER A 755 5.33 -2.29 31.08
C SER A 755 5.19 -3.60 30.29
N LEU A 756 5.46 -3.60 28.98
CA LEU A 756 5.46 -4.83 28.19
C LEU A 756 6.48 -5.85 28.73
N GLU A 757 7.70 -5.39 29.05
CA GLU A 757 8.75 -6.22 29.63
C GLU A 757 8.34 -6.79 30.99
N ASP A 758 7.69 -5.98 31.84
CA ASP A 758 7.22 -6.45 33.14
C ASP A 758 6.12 -7.52 32.98
N ARG A 759 5.23 -7.36 32.00
CA ARG A 759 4.18 -8.34 31.67
C ARG A 759 4.78 -9.65 31.18
N VAL A 760 5.74 -9.61 30.27
CA VAL A 760 6.47 -10.80 29.79
C VAL A 760 7.21 -11.49 30.92
N ALA A 761 7.91 -10.73 31.78
CA ALA A 761 8.64 -11.28 32.93
C ALA A 761 7.70 -11.97 33.93
N VAL A 762 6.54 -11.37 34.21
CA VAL A 762 5.51 -11.91 35.10
C VAL A 762 4.92 -13.20 34.52
N SER A 763 4.59 -13.23 33.23
CA SER A 763 4.07 -14.41 32.53
C SER A 763 5.08 -15.55 32.47
N LEU A 764 6.35 -15.28 32.13
CA LEU A 764 7.40 -16.30 32.11
C LEU A 764 7.63 -16.89 33.51
N LYS A 765 7.64 -16.05 34.55
CA LYS A 765 7.77 -16.52 35.94
C LYS A 765 6.60 -17.40 36.38
N ARG A 766 5.39 -17.15 35.84
CA ARG A 766 4.24 -18.03 36.03
C ARG A 766 4.43 -19.37 35.33
N LEU A 767 4.89 -19.39 34.09
CA LEU A 767 5.08 -20.62 33.29
C LEU A 767 6.22 -21.52 33.84
N TYR A 768 7.24 -20.93 34.46
CA TYR A 768 8.36 -21.67 35.07
C TYR A 768 8.04 -22.29 36.44
N SER A 769 6.93 -21.90 37.07
CA SER A 769 6.61 -22.30 38.44
C SER A 769 5.39 -23.22 38.51
N SER A 770 5.43 -24.17 39.43
CA SER A 770 4.29 -25.01 39.82
C SER A 770 3.57 -24.48 41.07
N GLU A 771 3.97 -23.31 41.59
CA GLU A 771 3.36 -22.69 42.77
C GLU A 771 1.97 -22.10 42.45
N PRO A 772 1.09 -21.91 43.45
CA PRO A 772 -0.22 -21.28 43.22
C PRO A 772 -0.09 -19.79 42.81
N PRO A 773 -1.06 -19.25 42.02
CA PRO A 773 -1.03 -17.86 41.54
C PRO A 773 -0.81 -16.81 42.63
N GLU A 774 -1.41 -17.03 43.81
CA GLU A 774 -1.37 -16.15 44.98
C GLU A 774 0.08 -15.90 45.46
N THR A 775 0.88 -16.96 45.52
CA THR A 775 2.29 -16.91 45.95
C THR A 775 3.14 -16.18 44.92
N ILE A 776 2.92 -16.45 43.64
CA ILE A 776 3.66 -15.83 42.54
C ILE A 776 3.34 -14.34 42.47
N GLY A 777 2.06 -13.97 42.49
CA GLY A 777 1.60 -12.58 42.45
C GLY A 777 2.19 -11.76 43.60
N SER A 778 2.19 -12.32 44.82
CA SER A 778 2.84 -11.70 45.97
C SER A 778 4.35 -11.49 45.79
N SER A 779 5.04 -12.41 45.10
CA SER A 779 6.49 -12.34 44.86
C SER A 779 6.89 -11.31 43.79
N VAL A 780 5.99 -10.99 42.85
CA VAL A 780 6.24 -10.01 41.76
C VAL A 780 5.53 -8.67 41.99
N GLY A 781 4.73 -8.56 43.06
CA GLY A 781 4.01 -7.33 43.41
C GLY A 781 2.77 -7.07 42.56
N VAL A 782 2.08 -8.12 42.11
CA VAL A 782 0.92 -8.07 41.21
C VAL A 782 -0.24 -8.88 41.81
N ASN A 783 -1.48 -8.42 41.65
CA ASN A 783 -2.66 -9.17 42.12
C ASN A 783 -2.83 -10.49 41.35
N GLU A 784 -3.43 -11.49 41.99
CA GLU A 784 -3.71 -12.81 41.37
C GLU A 784 -4.49 -12.68 40.05
N SER A 785 -5.56 -11.88 40.02
CA SER A 785 -6.37 -11.69 38.81
C SER A 785 -5.56 -11.08 37.67
N THR A 786 -4.66 -10.14 37.99
CA THR A 786 -3.78 -9.51 37.00
C THR A 786 -2.71 -10.48 36.51
N LEU A 787 -2.14 -11.30 37.39
CA LEU A 787 -1.19 -12.36 37.02
C LEU A 787 -1.82 -13.35 36.01
N LEU A 788 -3.06 -13.78 36.25
CA LEU A 788 -3.76 -14.73 35.37
C LEU A 788 -4.04 -14.12 33.99
N LEU A 789 -4.64 -12.92 33.95
CA LEU A 789 -4.99 -12.24 32.70
C LEU A 789 -3.77 -11.89 31.85
N VAL A 790 -2.69 -11.42 32.47
CA VAL A 790 -1.44 -11.10 31.78
C VAL A 790 -0.76 -12.37 31.23
N THR A 791 -0.84 -13.48 31.96
CA THR A 791 -0.30 -14.77 31.50
C THR A 791 -1.10 -15.32 30.32
N GLU A 792 -2.42 -15.26 30.38
CA GLU A 792 -3.32 -15.71 29.31
C GLU A 792 -3.10 -14.89 28.02
N SER A 793 -3.09 -13.57 28.12
CA SER A 793 -2.81 -12.69 26.99
C SER A 793 -1.42 -12.94 26.40
N PHE A 794 -0.42 -13.25 27.23
CA PHE A 794 0.94 -13.59 26.78
C PHE A 794 0.96 -14.91 25.99
N VAL A 795 0.32 -15.95 26.52
CA VAL A 795 0.22 -17.26 25.87
C VAL A 795 -0.42 -17.14 24.48
N VAL A 796 -1.59 -16.49 24.40
CA VAL A 796 -2.30 -16.28 23.12
C VAL A 796 -1.42 -15.52 22.12
N SER A 797 -0.66 -14.53 22.61
CA SER A 797 0.21 -13.71 21.75
C SER A 797 1.40 -14.49 21.21
N VAL A 798 1.99 -15.38 22.04
CA VAL A 798 3.08 -16.26 21.61
C VAL A 798 2.57 -17.32 20.64
N ASP A 799 1.45 -17.97 20.93
CA ASP A 799 0.88 -19.04 20.09
C ASP A 799 0.63 -18.56 18.64
N LYS A 800 -0.02 -17.40 18.49
CA LYS A 800 -0.32 -16.82 17.17
C LYS A 800 0.90 -16.40 16.35
N ARG A 801 2.04 -16.13 17.00
CA ARG A 801 3.16 -15.41 16.36
C ARG A 801 4.43 -16.24 16.26
N ALA A 802 4.62 -17.17 17.18
CA ALA A 802 5.80 -18.00 17.24
C ALA A 802 5.67 -19.29 16.44
N GLY A 803 4.55 -19.51 15.73
CA GLY A 803 4.30 -20.73 14.95
C GLY A 803 5.39 -21.06 13.93
N HIS A 804 6.02 -20.05 13.32
CA HIS A 804 7.13 -20.23 12.38
C HIS A 804 8.36 -20.91 13.00
N HIS A 805 8.57 -20.83 14.32
CA HIS A 805 9.64 -21.53 15.03
C HIS A 805 9.43 -23.06 15.13
N SER A 806 8.27 -23.58 14.73
CA SER A 806 7.97 -25.02 14.74
C SER A 806 7.59 -25.55 13.36
N ARG A 807 7.97 -24.85 12.28
CA ARG A 807 7.69 -25.29 10.91
C ARG A 807 8.47 -26.56 10.55
N TRP A 808 7.92 -27.34 9.63
CA TRP A 808 8.61 -28.47 9.05
C TRP A 808 9.86 -27.98 8.27
N PRO A 809 11.01 -28.65 8.36
CA PRO A 809 12.25 -28.18 7.72
C PRO A 809 12.14 -28.16 6.19
N ASP A 810 12.74 -27.15 5.56
CA ASP A 810 12.91 -27.12 4.10
C ASP A 810 13.95 -28.16 3.63
N SER A 811 14.13 -28.33 2.31
CA SER A 811 15.07 -29.33 1.77
C SER A 811 16.52 -29.14 2.24
N SER A 812 16.97 -27.89 2.42
CA SER A 812 18.34 -27.59 2.86
C SER A 812 18.54 -27.87 4.35
N GLU A 813 17.57 -27.49 5.18
CA GLU A 813 17.54 -27.79 6.61
C GLU A 813 17.41 -29.30 6.86
N MET A 814 16.59 -29.98 6.07
CA MET A 814 16.40 -31.44 6.15
C MET A 814 17.70 -32.18 5.84
N ASP A 815 18.47 -31.74 4.84
CA ASP A 815 19.79 -32.31 4.55
C ASP A 815 20.79 -32.15 5.71
N LYS A 816 20.74 -31.02 6.43
CA LYS A 816 21.55 -30.81 7.65
C LYS A 816 21.12 -31.77 8.76
N ILE A 817 19.82 -31.92 9.00
CA ILE A 817 19.26 -32.83 10.01
C ILE A 817 19.67 -34.28 9.71
N LYS A 818 19.52 -34.74 8.46
CA LYS A 818 19.97 -36.07 8.02
C LYS A 818 21.46 -36.27 8.26
N SER A 819 22.29 -35.29 7.91
CA SER A 819 23.74 -35.34 8.16
C SER A 819 24.08 -35.42 9.65
N MET A 820 23.30 -34.81 10.53
CA MET A 820 23.49 -34.88 11.98
C MET A 820 23.08 -36.23 12.56
N PHE A 821 21.96 -36.80 12.14
CA PHE A 821 21.57 -38.16 12.52
C PHE A 821 22.58 -39.20 12.03
N GLU A 822 23.16 -39.00 10.84
CA GLU A 822 24.27 -39.81 10.33
C GLU A 822 25.52 -39.67 11.21
N LYS A 823 25.95 -38.46 11.56
CA LYS A 823 27.16 -38.24 12.38
C LYS A 823 27.02 -38.69 13.83
N ILE A 824 25.88 -38.42 14.47
CA ILE A 824 25.69 -38.60 15.92
C ILE A 824 25.21 -40.03 16.22
N HIS A 825 24.34 -40.57 15.36
CA HIS A 825 23.65 -41.84 15.62
C HIS A 825 23.91 -42.91 14.54
N ASN A 826 24.67 -42.59 13.49
CA ASN A 826 24.93 -43.45 12.33
C ASN A 826 23.63 -43.91 11.65
N MET A 827 22.63 -43.04 11.63
CA MET A 827 21.31 -43.24 11.04
C MET A 827 21.20 -42.43 9.75
N HIS A 828 21.43 -43.07 8.61
CA HIS A 828 21.40 -42.42 7.29
C HIS A 828 19.95 -42.17 6.87
N ASN A 829 19.68 -41.04 6.22
CA ASN A 829 18.34 -40.63 5.76
C ASN A 829 17.24 -40.50 6.84
N CYS A 830 17.63 -40.49 8.12
CA CYS A 830 16.71 -40.28 9.24
C CYS A 830 16.44 -38.78 9.41
N CYS A 831 15.16 -38.40 9.43
CA CYS A 831 14.70 -37.01 9.41
C CYS A 831 14.16 -36.52 10.77
N GLY A 832 13.98 -37.41 11.75
CA GLY A 832 13.47 -37.04 13.06
C GLY A 832 13.06 -38.23 13.92
N VAL A 833 12.78 -37.95 15.20
CA VAL A 833 12.23 -38.91 16.16
C VAL A 833 10.83 -38.49 16.55
N ILE A 834 9.83 -39.33 16.32
CA ILE A 834 8.47 -39.11 16.81
C ILE A 834 8.32 -39.67 18.23
N CYS A 835 7.69 -38.89 19.11
CA CYS A 835 7.41 -39.31 20.48
C CYS A 835 6.07 -38.73 20.95
N THR A 836 5.52 -39.31 22.03
CA THR A 836 4.32 -38.78 22.68
C THR A 836 4.59 -38.49 24.15
N THR A 837 3.92 -37.48 24.70
CA THR A 837 3.95 -37.17 26.12
C THR A 837 2.55 -36.85 26.65
N HIS A 838 2.26 -37.29 27.86
CA HIS A 838 1.02 -36.97 28.56
C HIS A 838 1.17 -35.68 29.37
N ILE A 839 0.13 -34.84 29.33
CA ILE A 839 -0.04 -33.67 30.19
C ILE A 839 -1.28 -33.92 31.08
N PRO A 840 -1.13 -34.01 32.41
CA PRO A 840 -2.22 -34.36 33.33
C PRO A 840 -3.18 -33.18 33.56
N PHE A 841 -4.48 -33.45 33.72
CA PHE A 841 -5.47 -32.46 34.18
C PHE A 841 -5.60 -32.47 35.72
N GLY A 842 -5.89 -31.31 36.30
CA GLY A 842 -6.12 -31.16 37.74
C GLY A 842 -7.48 -31.74 38.22
N PRO A 843 -7.65 -32.02 39.54
CA PRO A 843 -8.78 -32.77 40.11
C PRO A 843 -10.13 -32.01 40.15
N ASN A 844 -10.20 -30.80 39.59
CA ASN A 844 -11.41 -29.96 39.59
C ASN A 844 -12.30 -30.17 38.36
N TRP A 845 -11.85 -30.92 37.36
CA TRP A 845 -12.66 -31.33 36.20
C TRP A 845 -13.16 -32.75 36.42
N ASP A 846 -14.49 -32.92 36.47
CA ASP A 846 -15.26 -34.16 36.64
C ASP A 846 -14.60 -35.34 37.37
N ARG A 847 -15.15 -35.65 38.56
CA ARG A 847 -14.66 -36.69 39.50
C ARG A 847 -14.63 -38.13 38.97
N GLU A 848 -14.90 -38.40 37.70
CA GLU A 848 -15.05 -39.77 37.18
C GLU A 848 -14.11 -40.20 36.06
N LYS A 849 -13.26 -39.33 35.49
CA LYS A 849 -12.21 -39.76 34.54
C LYS A 849 -10.94 -38.93 34.68
N ASN A 850 -9.81 -39.60 34.94
CA ASN A 850 -8.47 -39.03 34.77
C ASN A 850 -8.22 -38.83 33.26
N ASP A 851 -8.81 -37.79 32.68
CA ASP A 851 -8.48 -37.40 31.32
C ASP A 851 -7.06 -36.80 31.32
N SER A 852 -6.30 -37.02 30.25
CA SER A 852 -5.00 -36.37 30.00
C SER A 852 -4.95 -35.98 28.52
N ILE A 853 -4.23 -34.90 28.20
CA ILE A 853 -3.92 -34.55 26.80
C ILE A 853 -2.68 -35.34 26.39
N LEU A 854 -2.77 -36.07 25.28
CA LEU A 854 -1.60 -36.60 24.62
C LEU A 854 -1.06 -35.56 23.65
N VAL A 855 0.22 -35.24 23.75
CA VAL A 855 0.94 -34.39 22.79
C VAL A 855 1.90 -35.28 22.00
N GLN A 856 1.80 -35.27 20.69
CA GLN A 856 2.70 -35.92 19.74
C GLN A 856 3.69 -34.88 19.20
N LEU A 857 4.98 -35.23 19.20
CA LEU A 857 6.07 -34.34 18.81
C LEU A 857 7.02 -35.07 17.87
N VAL A 858 7.43 -34.41 16.78
CA VAL A 858 8.61 -34.81 15.98
C VAL A 858 9.79 -33.94 16.39
N ILE A 859 10.89 -34.58 16.78
CA ILE A 859 12.06 -33.95 17.39
C ILE A 859 13.30 -34.18 16.53
N ASP A 860 14.05 -33.12 16.30
CA ASP A 860 15.33 -33.17 15.56
C ASP A 860 16.54 -33.48 16.48
N PRO A 861 17.76 -33.68 15.95
CA PRO A 861 18.95 -33.97 16.75
C PRO A 861 19.33 -32.87 17.74
N GLU A 862 18.92 -31.64 17.48
CA GLU A 862 19.22 -30.43 18.27
C GLU A 862 18.13 -30.17 19.33
N MET A 863 17.18 -31.11 19.48
CA MET A 863 16.07 -31.06 20.44
C MET A 863 14.97 -30.03 20.10
N ARG A 864 14.90 -29.56 18.85
CA ARG A 864 13.79 -28.69 18.39
C ARG A 864 12.57 -29.52 18.05
N PHE A 865 11.39 -28.96 18.30
CA PHE A 865 10.11 -29.54 17.91
C PHE A 865 9.74 -29.07 16.49
N ARG A 866 9.58 -30.01 15.55
CA ARG A 866 9.33 -29.75 14.12
C ARG A 866 7.90 -30.00 13.68
N SER A 867 7.16 -30.79 14.46
CA SER A 867 5.74 -31.02 14.28
C SER A 867 5.13 -31.27 15.66
N ILE A 868 4.02 -30.60 15.95
CA ILE A 868 3.33 -30.63 17.24
C ILE A 868 1.87 -30.95 16.95
N TRP A 869 1.35 -32.00 17.57
CA TRP A 869 -0.06 -32.39 17.49
C TRP A 869 -0.57 -32.79 18.87
N TRP A 870 -1.87 -32.65 19.14
CA TRP A 870 -2.45 -33.04 20.43
C TRP A 870 -3.84 -33.67 20.29
N GLY A 871 -4.27 -34.44 21.28
CA GLY A 871 -5.60 -35.06 21.31
C GLY A 871 -6.09 -35.46 22.71
N ARG A 872 -7.42 -35.48 22.90
CA ARG A 872 -8.07 -35.90 24.17
C ARG A 872 -8.18 -37.42 24.26
N ILE A 873 -7.75 -37.98 25.38
CA ILE A 873 -7.86 -39.42 25.64
C ILE A 873 -9.16 -39.72 26.40
N SER A 874 -10.31 -39.70 25.73
CA SER A 874 -11.55 -40.24 26.33
C SER A 874 -11.99 -41.59 25.76
N SER A 875 -11.36 -42.08 24.67
CA SER A 875 -11.48 -43.48 24.20
C SER A 875 -10.55 -43.87 23.03
N MET A 876 -9.46 -43.13 22.76
CA MET A 876 -8.66 -43.29 21.52
C MET A 876 -7.36 -44.07 21.73
N ASN A 877 -7.06 -45.01 20.81
CA ASN A 877 -5.77 -45.71 20.76
C ASN A 877 -4.71 -44.82 20.06
N MET A 878 -3.40 -45.02 20.33
CA MET A 878 -2.30 -44.27 19.68
C MET A 878 -2.40 -44.21 18.15
N LEU A 879 -2.95 -45.26 17.52
CA LEU A 879 -3.21 -45.33 16.09
C LEU A 879 -4.18 -44.25 15.60
N SER A 880 -5.25 -43.98 16.36
CA SER A 880 -6.24 -42.95 16.00
C SER A 880 -5.62 -41.56 16.01
N ILE A 881 -4.71 -41.29 16.95
CA ILE A 881 -4.03 -39.98 17.08
C ILE A 881 -3.03 -39.75 15.95
N LEU A 882 -2.32 -40.80 15.51
CA LEU A 882 -1.44 -40.68 14.34
C LEU A 882 -2.27 -40.44 13.07
N HIS A 883 -3.32 -41.21 12.84
CA HIS A 883 -4.16 -41.06 11.63
C HIS A 883 -4.89 -39.71 11.54
N GLU A 884 -5.17 -39.06 12.68
CA GLU A 884 -5.78 -37.73 12.72
C GLU A 884 -4.74 -36.60 12.67
N SER A 885 -3.44 -36.91 12.76
CA SER A 885 -2.38 -35.89 12.81
C SER A 885 -2.05 -35.31 11.42
N ASN A 886 -1.74 -34.01 11.38
CA ASN A 886 -1.29 -33.37 10.15
C ASN A 886 -0.05 -34.05 9.54
N LEU A 887 0.87 -34.53 10.39
CA LEU A 887 2.06 -35.26 9.97
C LEU A 887 1.72 -36.49 9.12
N PHE A 888 0.70 -37.26 9.52
CA PHE A 888 0.31 -38.47 8.81
C PHE A 888 -0.27 -38.15 7.43
N ASN A 889 -1.16 -37.16 7.34
CA ASN A 889 -1.77 -36.76 6.07
C ASN A 889 -0.70 -36.26 5.09
N GLU A 890 0.19 -35.38 5.53
CA GLU A 890 1.28 -34.83 4.70
C GLU A 890 2.27 -35.91 4.23
N CYS A 891 2.57 -36.93 5.06
CA CYS A 891 3.41 -38.04 4.66
C CYS A 891 2.72 -38.98 3.64
N GLU A 892 1.42 -39.22 3.77
CA GLU A 892 0.66 -40.08 2.85
C GLU A 892 0.40 -39.40 1.50
N GLU A 893 0.21 -38.08 1.49
CA GLU A 893 0.05 -37.27 0.28
C GLU A 893 1.39 -36.95 -0.42
N GLY A 894 2.52 -37.25 0.23
CA GLY A 894 3.86 -37.01 -0.29
C GLY A 894 4.33 -35.56 -0.14
N GLY A 895 3.68 -34.76 0.70
CA GLY A 895 4.11 -33.42 1.10
C GLY A 895 5.36 -33.43 1.97
N TYR A 896 5.48 -34.40 2.89
CA TYR A 896 6.65 -34.61 3.75
C TYR A 896 7.43 -35.89 3.43
N LEU A 897 8.72 -35.89 3.79
CA LEU A 897 9.64 -37.04 3.61
C LEU A 897 9.77 -37.49 2.13
N ASN A 898 9.67 -36.53 1.21
CA ASN A 898 9.71 -36.74 -0.24
C ASN A 898 11.10 -36.49 -0.88
N GLY A 899 12.15 -36.38 -0.06
CA GLY A 899 13.50 -36.07 -0.53
C GLY A 899 14.28 -37.26 -1.06
N SER A 900 15.61 -37.15 -1.03
CA SER A 900 16.54 -38.09 -1.68
C SER A 900 16.42 -39.51 -1.11
N LYS A 901 16.38 -40.52 -1.99
CA LYS A 901 16.43 -41.93 -1.58
C LYS A 901 17.88 -42.41 -1.35
N LEU A 902 18.09 -43.14 -0.27
CA LEU A 902 19.36 -43.79 0.07
C LEU A 902 19.52 -45.10 -0.71
N LYS A 903 20.66 -45.30 -1.38
CA LYS A 903 20.99 -46.58 -2.03
C LYS A 903 21.54 -47.58 -1.01
N VAL A 904 20.75 -48.61 -0.72
CA VAL A 904 20.99 -49.52 0.42
C VAL A 904 21.61 -50.86 -0.04
N ALA A 905 21.48 -51.22 -1.32
CA ALA A 905 22.03 -52.46 -1.88
C ALA A 905 22.67 -52.28 -3.28
N LEU A 906 23.55 -53.22 -3.66
CA LEU A 906 24.26 -53.23 -4.96
C LEU A 906 23.34 -53.56 -6.15
N ASP A 907 22.15 -54.08 -5.90
CA ASP A 907 21.12 -54.39 -6.91
C ASP A 907 20.28 -53.18 -7.33
N GLY A 908 20.52 -52.00 -6.72
CA GLY A 908 19.80 -50.77 -7.00
C GLY A 908 18.62 -50.51 -6.07
N SER A 909 18.41 -51.30 -5.01
CA SER A 909 17.37 -51.05 -4.02
C SER A 909 17.63 -49.76 -3.23
N GLU A 910 16.58 -48.94 -3.10
CA GLU A 910 16.61 -47.62 -2.49
C GLU A 910 15.61 -47.52 -1.34
N VAL A 911 15.95 -46.78 -0.28
CA VAL A 911 15.07 -46.50 0.86
C VAL A 911 14.87 -45.00 0.97
N GLY A 912 13.62 -44.56 1.05
CA GLY A 912 13.23 -43.15 1.19
C GLY A 912 13.66 -42.50 2.50
N GLU A 913 13.27 -41.24 2.68
CA GLU A 913 13.42 -40.55 3.96
C GLU A 913 12.47 -41.15 4.99
N TYR A 914 12.92 -41.24 6.25
CA TYR A 914 12.11 -41.83 7.31
C TYR A 914 12.32 -41.13 8.66
N ILE A 915 11.32 -41.26 9.52
CA ILE A 915 11.40 -40.93 10.94
C ILE A 915 11.35 -42.22 11.78
N ILE A 916 11.81 -42.14 13.03
CA ILE A 916 11.79 -43.28 13.95
C ILE A 916 10.85 -43.04 15.12
N GLY A 917 10.15 -44.09 15.55
CA GLY A 917 9.20 -44.06 16.66
C GLY A 917 9.42 -45.21 17.63
N ASP A 918 8.90 -45.08 18.84
CA ASP A 918 8.93 -46.18 19.79
C ASP A 918 8.06 -47.38 19.32
N ALA A 919 8.14 -48.48 20.07
CA ALA A 919 7.41 -49.72 19.80
C ALA A 919 5.87 -49.58 19.85
N GLY A 920 5.33 -48.45 20.33
CA GLY A 920 3.89 -48.16 20.38
C GLY A 920 3.32 -47.59 19.08
N PHE A 921 4.17 -47.15 18.14
CA PHE A 921 3.75 -46.68 16.83
C PHE A 921 3.56 -47.83 15.82
N PRO A 922 2.70 -47.66 14.79
CA PRO A 922 2.65 -48.58 13.67
C PRO A 922 3.95 -48.52 12.85
N LEU A 923 4.31 -49.65 12.23
CA LEU A 923 5.39 -49.70 11.26
C LEU A 923 4.86 -49.27 9.89
N LEU A 924 5.34 -48.15 9.36
CA LEU A 924 4.96 -47.58 8.06
C LEU A 924 6.22 -47.35 7.20
N PRO A 925 6.09 -47.19 5.87
CA PRO A 925 7.26 -47.02 4.99
C PRO A 925 8.15 -45.84 5.38
N TRP A 926 7.55 -44.78 5.93
CA TRP A 926 8.21 -43.56 6.38
C TRP A 926 8.36 -43.47 7.92
N LEU A 927 7.80 -44.42 8.70
CA LEU A 927 7.87 -44.47 10.17
C LEU A 927 8.37 -45.85 10.65
N LEU A 928 9.64 -45.89 11.07
CA LEU A 928 10.30 -47.13 11.46
C LEU A 928 10.31 -47.33 12.97
N THR A 929 9.97 -48.54 13.41
CA THR A 929 9.92 -48.93 14.84
C THR A 929 10.89 -50.09 15.13
N PRO A 930 11.35 -50.25 16.39
CA PRO A 930 12.35 -51.26 16.73
C PRO A 930 11.79 -52.68 16.61
N TYR A 931 12.68 -53.66 16.39
CA TYR A 931 12.31 -55.07 16.41
C TYR A 931 11.97 -55.54 17.84
N GLN A 932 10.90 -56.33 17.97
CA GLN A 932 10.41 -56.82 19.27
C GLN A 932 10.66 -58.33 19.51
N GLU A 933 11.30 -59.03 18.58
CA GLU A 933 11.62 -60.46 18.70
C GLU A 933 12.71 -60.70 19.77
N GLU A 934 12.62 -61.80 20.54
CA GLU A 934 13.60 -62.11 21.61
C GLU A 934 14.97 -62.57 21.04
N ASP A 935 14.98 -63.27 19.92
CA ASP A 935 16.18 -63.79 19.24
C ASP A 935 16.49 -62.98 17.97
N LEU A 936 17.14 -61.82 18.12
CA LEU A 936 17.48 -60.93 17.01
C LEU A 936 18.77 -61.39 16.29
N SER A 937 18.79 -61.31 14.96
CA SER A 937 20.03 -61.39 14.18
C SER A 937 20.95 -60.20 14.48
N ASP A 938 22.26 -60.34 14.24
CA ASP A 938 23.25 -59.28 14.47
C ASP A 938 22.86 -57.94 13.79
N SER A 939 22.27 -57.99 12.59
CA SER A 939 21.77 -56.81 11.85
C SER A 939 20.60 -56.12 12.55
N LYS A 940 19.62 -56.90 13.03
CA LYS A 940 18.43 -56.38 13.72
C LYS A 940 18.78 -55.81 15.10
N ALA A 941 19.69 -56.46 15.82
CA ALA A 941 20.20 -55.97 17.10
C ALA A 941 20.95 -54.64 16.95
N GLU A 942 21.74 -54.48 15.87
CA GLU A 942 22.46 -53.24 15.56
C GLU A 942 21.49 -52.09 15.20
N PHE A 943 20.45 -52.37 14.41
CA PHE A 943 19.39 -51.39 14.13
C PHE A 943 18.74 -50.90 15.43
N ASN A 944 18.30 -51.82 16.31
CA ASN A 944 17.70 -51.45 17.60
C ASN A 944 18.65 -50.63 18.48
N ARG A 945 19.97 -50.92 18.45
CA ARG A 945 20.98 -50.16 19.19
C ARG A 945 21.05 -48.71 18.71
N ARG A 946 21.10 -48.47 17.38
CA ARG A 946 21.15 -47.12 16.79
C ARG A 946 19.82 -46.38 16.95
N HIS A 947 18.72 -47.07 16.73
CA HIS A 947 17.37 -46.57 16.99
C HIS A 947 17.22 -46.06 18.42
N ASN A 948 17.61 -46.85 19.42
CA ASN A 948 17.54 -46.45 20.83
C ASN A 948 18.48 -45.25 21.14
N ALA A 949 19.67 -45.22 20.55
CA ALA A 949 20.58 -44.09 20.69
C ALA A 949 19.98 -42.79 20.14
N ALA A 950 19.32 -42.84 18.97
CA ALA A 950 18.62 -41.70 18.39
C ALA A 950 17.38 -41.31 19.22
N THR A 951 16.58 -42.28 19.68
CA THR A 951 15.39 -42.01 20.52
C THR A 951 15.76 -41.33 21.86
N THR A 952 17.00 -41.50 22.32
CA THR A 952 17.51 -40.82 23.51
C THR A 952 17.54 -39.29 23.35
N CYS A 953 17.67 -38.73 22.13
CA CYS A 953 17.59 -37.27 21.93
C CYS A 953 16.20 -36.73 22.25
N ALA A 954 15.15 -37.42 21.79
CA ALA A 954 13.75 -37.06 22.07
C ALA A 954 13.45 -37.11 23.58
N LEU A 955 13.94 -38.14 24.28
CA LEU A 955 13.79 -38.24 25.73
C LEU A 955 14.46 -37.09 26.48
N LYS A 956 15.64 -36.63 26.02
CA LYS A 956 16.33 -35.46 26.59
C LYS A 956 15.57 -34.17 26.33
N ALA A 957 15.06 -33.98 25.11
CA ALA A 957 14.26 -32.82 24.73
C ALA A 957 12.99 -32.72 25.60
N LEU A 958 12.26 -33.83 25.75
CA LEU A 958 11.09 -33.93 26.62
C LEU A 958 11.43 -33.67 28.09
N ALA A 959 12.57 -34.16 28.59
CA ALA A 959 13.01 -33.90 29.96
C ALA A 959 13.34 -32.41 30.19
N ARG A 960 14.02 -31.76 29.24
CA ARG A 960 14.30 -30.29 29.27
C ARG A 960 13.00 -29.50 29.25
N PHE A 961 12.07 -29.84 28.35
CA PHE A 961 10.77 -29.21 28.24
C PHE A 961 9.98 -29.30 29.55
N LYS A 962 9.92 -30.51 30.12
CA LYS A 962 9.25 -30.78 31.41
C LYS A 962 9.90 -30.02 32.58
N ASP A 963 11.23 -29.98 32.69
CA ASP A 963 11.88 -29.25 33.79
C ASP A 963 11.71 -27.72 33.67
N THR A 964 11.59 -27.22 32.45
CA THR A 964 11.46 -25.78 32.18
C THR A 964 10.04 -25.31 32.47
N TRP A 965 9.03 -25.94 31.88
CA TRP A 965 7.64 -25.50 31.94
C TRP A 965 6.84 -26.23 33.02
N LYS A 966 7.22 -26.01 34.28
CA LYS A 966 6.60 -26.68 35.45
C LYS A 966 5.11 -26.40 35.61
N TYR A 967 4.63 -25.32 35.00
CA TYR A 967 3.20 -25.00 34.92
C TYR A 967 2.36 -26.15 34.35
N LEU A 968 2.88 -26.88 33.35
CA LEU A 968 2.20 -28.01 32.70
C LEU A 968 2.17 -29.31 33.54
N GLN A 969 2.75 -29.31 34.74
CA GLN A 969 2.86 -30.49 35.60
C GLN A 969 2.04 -30.40 36.89
N GLY A 970 1.51 -29.21 37.23
CA GLY A 970 0.87 -28.97 38.51
C GLY A 970 -0.59 -29.44 38.56
N GLU A 971 -0.91 -30.35 39.48
CA GLU A 971 -2.30 -30.80 39.76
C GLU A 971 -3.25 -29.65 40.15
N THR A 972 -2.74 -28.48 40.56
CA THR A 972 -3.55 -27.38 41.12
C THR A 972 -3.62 -26.13 40.23
N SER A 973 -3.03 -26.13 39.03
CA SER A 973 -2.70 -24.89 38.31
C SER A 973 -3.09 -24.83 36.82
N CYS A 974 -4.00 -25.67 36.31
CA CYS A 974 -4.45 -25.57 34.91
C CYS A 974 -5.51 -24.48 34.69
N PRO A 975 -5.61 -23.91 33.47
CA PRO A 975 -6.65 -22.94 33.10
C PRO A 975 -8.06 -23.54 33.23
N VAL A 976 -9.05 -22.67 33.45
CA VAL A 976 -10.48 -23.04 33.54
C VAL A 976 -11.05 -23.37 32.14
N ASN A 977 -10.34 -23.02 31.06
CA ASN A 977 -10.79 -23.24 29.67
C ASN A 977 -9.86 -24.23 28.94
N PRO A 978 -10.38 -25.32 28.34
CA PRO A 978 -9.57 -26.25 27.55
C PRO A 978 -8.89 -25.63 26.33
N ASP A 979 -9.45 -24.59 25.70
CA ASP A 979 -8.82 -23.95 24.54
C ASP A 979 -7.54 -23.21 24.94
N THR A 980 -7.58 -22.49 26.07
CA THR A 980 -6.41 -21.79 26.63
C THR A 980 -5.30 -22.74 27.06
N LEU A 981 -5.63 -23.97 27.46
CA LEU A 981 -4.61 -24.97 27.80
C LEU A 981 -3.84 -25.42 26.56
N VAL A 982 -4.52 -25.58 25.42
CA VAL A 982 -3.90 -25.95 24.15
C VAL A 982 -2.94 -24.85 23.68
N GLU A 983 -3.41 -23.60 23.69
CA GLU A 983 -2.59 -22.43 23.37
C GLU A 983 -1.37 -22.35 24.31
N THR A 984 -1.53 -22.71 25.59
CA THR A 984 -0.41 -22.74 26.55
C THR A 984 0.62 -23.81 26.20
N ILE A 985 0.18 -24.98 25.76
CA ILE A 985 1.07 -26.07 25.34
C ILE A 985 1.89 -25.65 24.12
N HIS A 986 1.22 -25.12 23.09
CA HIS A 986 1.89 -24.60 21.90
C HIS A 986 2.87 -23.47 22.22
N ALA A 987 2.45 -22.48 23.01
CA ALA A 987 3.31 -21.38 23.43
C ALA A 987 4.56 -21.88 24.17
N CYS A 988 4.43 -22.87 25.07
CA CYS A 988 5.58 -23.48 25.74
C CYS A 988 6.52 -24.21 24.76
N CYS A 989 5.96 -24.89 23.76
CA CYS A 989 6.74 -25.57 22.71
C CYS A 989 7.49 -24.56 21.84
N TYR A 990 6.86 -23.46 21.44
CA TYR A 990 7.51 -22.42 20.66
C TYR A 990 8.60 -21.70 21.47
N LEU A 991 8.35 -21.37 22.73
CA LEU A 991 9.36 -20.79 23.61
C LEU A 991 10.56 -21.73 23.83
N HIS A 992 10.34 -23.04 23.87
CA HIS A 992 11.43 -24.02 23.92
C HIS A 992 12.32 -23.96 22.66
N ASN A 993 11.74 -23.89 21.46
CA ASN A 993 12.49 -23.74 20.23
C ASN A 993 13.22 -22.39 20.15
N ILE A 994 12.57 -21.29 20.52
CA ILE A 994 13.17 -19.93 20.55
C ILE A 994 14.42 -19.89 21.44
N VAL A 995 14.39 -20.56 22.59
CA VAL A 995 15.56 -20.61 23.48
C VAL A 995 16.72 -21.36 22.80
N ILE A 996 16.45 -22.43 22.05
CA ILE A 996 17.47 -23.20 21.30
C ILE A 996 18.03 -22.37 20.14
N ASP A 997 17.16 -21.76 19.33
CA ASP A 997 17.56 -20.95 18.16
C ASP A 997 18.52 -19.81 18.56
N MET A 998 18.24 -19.21 19.72
CA MET A 998 19.01 -18.07 20.23
C MET A 998 20.28 -18.48 21.01
N GLU A 999 20.45 -19.75 21.35
CA GLU A 999 21.66 -20.30 22.00
C GLU A 999 22.75 -20.67 20.96
N GLU A 1000 22.38 -21.04 19.73
CA GLU A 1000 23.31 -21.48 18.68
C GLU A 1000 23.76 -20.37 17.73
N ASP A 1001 22.97 -19.30 17.54
CA ASP A 1001 23.27 -18.25 16.55
C ASP A 1001 23.57 -16.86 17.16
N GLY A 1002 24.72 -16.32 16.77
CA GLY A 1002 25.10 -14.92 17.07
C GLY A 1002 24.20 -13.89 16.38
N ALA A 1003 23.42 -14.28 15.37
CA ALA A 1003 22.48 -13.42 14.62
C ALA A 1003 21.06 -13.42 15.24
N MET A 1004 20.26 -12.38 14.98
CA MET A 1004 18.82 -12.37 15.29
C MET A 1004 18.08 -13.02 14.11
N PRO A 1005 17.15 -13.97 14.34
CA PRO A 1005 16.20 -14.38 13.31
C PRO A 1005 15.35 -13.17 12.88
N SER A 1006 15.16 -12.97 11.57
CA SER A 1006 14.26 -11.95 11.04
C SER A 1006 12.81 -12.29 11.43
N ILE A 1007 12.08 -11.29 11.93
CA ILE A 1007 10.64 -11.41 12.15
C ILE A 1007 10.00 -11.42 10.76
N GLU A 1008 9.64 -12.59 10.24
CA GLU A 1008 8.74 -12.69 9.10
C GLU A 1008 7.35 -12.27 9.61
N GLU A 1009 6.81 -11.19 9.04
CA GLU A 1009 5.44 -10.79 9.34
C GLU A 1009 4.48 -11.90 8.84
N PRO A 1010 3.54 -12.38 9.67
CA PRO A 1010 2.49 -13.25 9.16
C PRO A 1010 1.66 -12.44 8.16
N ASP A 1011 1.49 -13.01 6.97
CA ASP A 1011 0.67 -12.48 5.89
C ASP A 1011 -0.75 -12.20 6.45
N ASP A 1012 -1.20 -10.94 6.35
CA ASP A 1012 -2.53 -10.50 6.80
C ASP A 1012 -3.60 -10.95 5.79
N SER A 1013 -3.62 -12.23 5.44
CA SER A 1013 -4.78 -12.88 4.85
C SER A 1013 -5.59 -13.52 5.98
N GLU A 1014 -6.73 -12.90 6.29
CA GLU A 1014 -7.78 -13.51 7.12
C GLU A 1014 -8.25 -14.81 6.45
N ASP A 1015 -7.64 -15.94 6.80
CA ASP A 1015 -8.24 -17.25 6.56
C ASP A 1015 -9.28 -17.48 7.67
N ASP A 1016 -10.52 -17.18 7.31
CA ASP A 1016 -11.71 -17.60 8.03
C ASP A 1016 -11.64 -19.09 8.32
N ALA A 1017 -11.58 -19.43 9.62
CA ALA A 1017 -11.88 -20.75 10.12
C ALA A 1017 -13.38 -21.05 9.91
N ALA A 1018 -13.76 -21.35 8.67
CA ALA A 1018 -15.04 -21.90 8.33
C ALA A 1018 -15.02 -23.41 8.59
N THR A 1019 -15.71 -23.82 9.64
CA THR A 1019 -16.26 -25.18 9.78
C THR A 1019 -17.01 -25.55 8.50
N SER A 1020 -16.39 -26.32 7.61
CA SER A 1020 -17.07 -26.91 6.45
C SER A 1020 -17.48 -28.35 6.75
N SER A 1021 -18.78 -28.52 6.97
CA SER A 1021 -19.49 -29.78 6.78
C SER A 1021 -19.26 -30.30 5.37
N VAL A 1022 -18.86 -31.57 5.29
CA VAL A 1022 -18.68 -32.37 4.08
C VAL A 1022 -20.01 -32.52 3.32
N GLU A 1023 -20.06 -32.03 2.08
CA GLU A 1023 -20.86 -32.62 1.00
C GLU A 1023 -19.97 -32.72 -0.26
N GLU A 1024 -19.85 -33.95 -0.78
CA GLU A 1024 -19.11 -34.30 -2.01
C GLU A 1024 -19.70 -33.62 -3.25
N PRO A 1025 -18.88 -33.46 -4.31
CA PRO A 1025 -19.15 -34.31 -5.47
C PRO A 1025 -17.92 -34.92 -6.16
N ASP A 1026 -18.25 -35.97 -6.89
CA ASP A 1026 -17.47 -37.04 -7.49
C ASP A 1026 -16.70 -36.64 -8.77
N GLU A 1027 -15.73 -37.52 -9.11
CA GLU A 1027 -15.05 -37.74 -10.40
C GLU A 1027 -13.92 -36.78 -10.85
N SER A 1028 -12.67 -37.17 -10.57
CA SER A 1028 -11.74 -37.53 -11.65
C SER A 1028 -10.63 -38.47 -11.15
N GLU A 1029 -10.77 -39.73 -11.51
CA GLU A 1029 -9.81 -40.80 -11.37
C GLU A 1029 -8.67 -40.60 -12.39
N GLU A 1030 -7.46 -40.21 -11.95
CA GLU A 1030 -6.18 -40.62 -12.52
C GLU A 1030 -4.99 -40.06 -11.70
N LEU A 1031 -4.03 -40.95 -11.39
CA LEU A 1031 -2.76 -40.76 -10.64
C LEU A 1031 -2.76 -41.01 -9.11
N ARG A 1032 -3.26 -42.18 -8.68
CA ARG A 1032 -2.73 -42.86 -7.48
C ARG A 1032 -1.66 -43.87 -7.88
N GLN A 1033 -0.39 -43.47 -7.80
CA GLN A 1033 0.76 -44.38 -7.77
C GLN A 1033 1.83 -43.85 -6.80
N VAL A 1034 1.67 -44.15 -5.50
CA VAL A 1034 2.83 -44.30 -4.61
C VAL A 1034 3.01 -45.79 -4.40
N ALA A 1035 4.20 -46.27 -4.79
CA ALA A 1035 4.58 -47.67 -4.69
C ALA A 1035 4.48 -48.15 -3.23
N ASN A 1036 3.81 -49.28 -3.04
CA ASN A 1036 3.70 -49.99 -1.77
C ASN A 1036 5.07 -50.59 -1.43
N GLU A 1037 6.03 -49.76 -0.97
CA GLU A 1037 7.26 -50.23 -0.35
C GLU A 1037 6.89 -50.87 1.00
N ASP A 1038 7.08 -52.18 1.14
CA ASP A 1038 6.77 -52.88 2.39
C ASP A 1038 7.68 -52.32 3.51
N ALA A 1039 7.07 -51.71 4.53
CA ALA A 1039 7.78 -51.10 5.66
C ALA A 1039 8.73 -52.08 6.38
N VAL A 1040 8.40 -53.38 6.34
CA VAL A 1040 9.27 -54.44 6.86
C VAL A 1040 10.53 -54.57 6.00
N VAL A 1041 10.38 -54.50 4.68
CA VAL A 1041 11.49 -54.59 3.72
C VAL A 1041 12.42 -53.38 3.85
N ALA A 1042 11.88 -52.17 3.95
CA ALA A 1042 12.68 -50.95 4.14
C ALA A 1042 13.52 -51.02 5.44
N ARG A 1043 12.89 -51.44 6.55
CA ARG A 1043 13.59 -51.61 7.83
C ARG A 1043 14.65 -52.71 7.77
N ASP A 1044 14.35 -53.85 7.16
CA ASP A 1044 15.27 -54.97 7.03
C ASP A 1044 16.49 -54.61 6.15
N MET A 1045 16.26 -53.87 5.05
CA MET A 1045 17.33 -53.35 4.19
C MET A 1045 18.26 -52.39 4.97
N LEU A 1046 17.71 -51.46 5.74
CA LEU A 1046 18.50 -50.56 6.58
C LEU A 1046 19.29 -51.33 7.66
N SER A 1047 18.69 -52.36 8.27
CA SER A 1047 19.38 -53.20 9.26
C SER A 1047 20.62 -53.89 8.69
N GLN A 1048 20.53 -54.38 7.45
CA GLN A 1048 21.64 -55.02 6.73
C GLN A 1048 22.71 -53.99 6.35
N TYR A 1049 22.29 -52.81 5.87
CA TYR A 1049 23.18 -51.72 5.48
C TYR A 1049 23.98 -51.15 6.65
N PHE A 1050 23.36 -51.00 7.82
CA PHE A 1050 24.07 -50.56 9.02
C PHE A 1050 25.11 -51.58 9.51
N LEU A 1051 24.89 -52.86 9.26
CA LEU A 1051 25.86 -53.91 9.56
C LEU A 1051 27.02 -53.95 8.54
N THR A 1052 26.76 -53.71 7.26
CA THR A 1052 27.80 -53.72 6.21
C THR A 1052 28.68 -52.46 6.26
N THR A 1053 28.12 -51.28 6.54
CA THR A 1053 28.88 -50.03 6.78
C THR A 1053 29.77 -50.11 8.02
N MET A 1054 29.38 -50.88 9.04
CA MET A 1054 30.28 -51.21 10.15
C MET A 1054 31.51 -52.01 9.71
N SER A 1055 31.39 -52.90 8.73
CA SER A 1055 32.52 -53.73 8.27
C SER A 1055 33.57 -52.92 7.50
N SER A 1056 33.17 -51.82 6.83
CA SER A 1056 34.08 -50.91 6.12
C SER A 1056 34.74 -49.88 7.05
N GLU A 1057 34.03 -49.34 8.04
CA GLU A 1057 34.61 -48.38 9.00
C GLU A 1057 35.44 -49.06 10.12
N SER A 1058 35.12 -50.32 10.45
CA SER A 1058 35.76 -51.06 11.54
C SER A 1058 36.87 -52.01 11.11
N GLY A 1059 37.28 -51.99 9.85
CA GLY A 1059 38.43 -52.74 9.33
C GLY A 1059 39.75 -52.45 10.05
N ALA A 1060 39.81 -51.37 10.85
CA ALA A 1060 40.97 -51.01 11.67
C ALA A 1060 40.86 -51.37 13.17
N ARG A 1061 39.71 -51.82 13.69
CA ARG A 1061 39.53 -52.12 15.14
C ARG A 1061 39.02 -53.53 15.49
N TRP A 1062 38.48 -54.28 14.54
CA TRP A 1062 37.91 -55.62 14.82
C TRP A 1062 38.94 -56.75 15.00
N MET A 1063 40.20 -56.58 14.60
CA MET A 1063 41.25 -57.61 14.82
C MET A 1063 41.88 -57.60 16.23
N GLN A 1064 41.52 -56.68 17.13
CA GLN A 1064 42.21 -56.54 18.43
C GLN A 1064 41.41 -56.96 19.67
N ARG A 1065 40.13 -57.35 19.56
CA ARG A 1065 39.30 -57.72 20.73
C ARG A 1065 38.82 -59.17 20.80
N ARG A 1066 39.32 -60.08 19.93
CA ARG A 1066 39.12 -61.54 20.08
C ARG A 1066 40.23 -62.25 20.87
N THR A 1067 41.07 -61.48 21.57
CA THR A 1067 42.09 -61.97 22.53
C THR A 1067 41.95 -61.25 23.86
N MET A 1068 40.81 -61.40 24.53
CA MET A 1068 40.70 -61.50 26.00
C MET A 1068 39.22 -61.59 26.41
N LYS A 1069 38.80 -62.83 26.68
CA LYS A 1069 37.58 -63.28 27.37
C LYS A 1069 36.23 -63.02 26.73
#